data_AF-A0A2N2L4R8-F1
#
_entry.id   AF-A0A2N2L4R8-F1
#
_cell.length_a   1.000
_cell.length_b   1.000
_cell.length_c   1.000
_cell.angle_alpha   90.00
_cell.angle_beta   90.00
_cell.angle_gamma   90.00
#
_symmetry.space_group_name_H-M   'P 1'
#
loop_
_entity.id
_entity.type
_entity.pdbx_description
1 polymer ?
#
loop_
_entity_poly.entity_id
_entity_poly.type
_entity_poly.pdbx_seq_one_letter_code
_entity_poly.pdbx_strand_id
1 'polypeptide(L)'
;MLLICLGGLKMRRFVSICVLMTILWSLNGCALVKLREDVQFSKDSCLLFGEILSPSPLKKPIVVIAYSNNNGVITIADYTVLSEPGQYELLVQDGNYELFAFEDAKGDFSCNQGELAGYYGKPAKVKTQMGGGVFGLDIILVPQTKPPISSFANMLVEFSGGKRKPSTSAGTIASLNDPAFSAENGLNGFWTPLEFFKRTGCNIFFIEPYDSRKTPILFVHGAAGSPQDWLYFINNLDRSLYQPWIFYYPSGARLDTTSFLLRTKLYDLHRKYQFESLYVVAHSMGGLVSRSAIIEKDNFHSAIKLFVSISTPWGGEARAKTGVDNSPAVIPSWKDVVPDSEFISRMFATKIDPSIHYYLFFGHKGGGSLFRPNNDNTVTLESMLDLRAQADALKVSGLNEDHVSILASPAMMTQFKSILAHTEKNRGKTYVHSKGYVHVEHAFDPPNVKIPSQMALVLAPTGTEEKETQLKINPFLQQQETGAVVPKKYDVSLCALGFKTEPDRITLDIKPGKIAEARFILKPQGMVAGIIAATASADDSYWGFDQELPEQVKIRAIKLTGNGITRTLAPAVTMRDREVLAIFLSSRDYAFKNSFAFFDVPAGEYDLEIAADGCKPFSTKIKAQPGEFVPPSPFRLILQ
;
A
#
# COMPACT_ATOMS: atom_id res chain seq x y z
N MET A 1 46.52 58.33 -3.73
CA MET A 1 45.30 57.95 -2.99
C MET A 1 44.47 56.94 -3.81
N LEU A 2 45.03 55.78 -4.18
CA LEU A 2 44.30 54.73 -4.92
C LEU A 2 44.90 53.32 -4.75
N LEU A 3 45.67 53.07 -3.67
CA LEU A 3 46.26 51.74 -3.39
C LEU A 3 45.76 51.07 -2.10
N ILE A 4 44.84 51.69 -1.36
CA ILE A 4 44.30 51.13 -0.10
C ILE A 4 42.94 50.43 -0.31
N CYS A 5 42.26 50.64 -1.46
CA CYS A 5 40.93 50.03 -1.72
C CYS A 5 40.95 48.60 -2.32
N LEU A 6 42.09 48.09 -2.79
CA LEU A 6 42.13 46.79 -3.49
C LEU A 6 42.36 45.57 -2.56
N GLY A 7 42.95 45.76 -1.37
CA GLY A 7 43.15 44.69 -0.38
C GLY A 7 41.88 44.27 0.35
N GLY A 8 41.01 45.23 0.67
CA GLY A 8 39.73 44.96 1.36
C GLY A 8 38.70 44.20 0.50
N LEU A 9 38.73 44.39 -0.82
CA LEU A 9 37.76 43.76 -1.74
C LEU A 9 38.06 42.26 -1.98
N LYS A 10 39.35 41.86 -2.02
CA LYS A 10 39.76 40.44 -2.12
C LYS A 10 39.51 39.68 -0.82
N MET A 11 39.77 40.30 0.33
CA MET A 11 39.54 39.68 1.64
C MET A 11 38.04 39.54 1.95
N ARG A 12 37.20 40.52 1.58
CA ARG A 12 35.73 40.38 1.66
C ARG A 12 35.18 39.28 0.76
N ARG A 13 35.71 39.09 -0.45
CA ARG A 13 35.31 37.98 -1.35
C ARG A 13 35.75 36.62 -0.81
N PHE A 14 36.96 36.50 -0.25
CA PHE A 14 37.45 35.24 0.32
C PHE A 14 36.68 34.85 1.59
N VAL A 15 36.43 35.82 2.49
CA VAL A 15 35.56 35.61 3.67
C VAL A 15 34.13 35.29 3.24
N SER A 16 33.59 35.93 2.20
CA SER A 16 32.25 35.60 1.69
C SER A 16 32.18 34.20 1.09
N ILE A 17 33.22 33.71 0.40
CA ILE A 17 33.28 32.34 -0.15
C ILE A 17 33.44 31.31 0.99
N CYS A 18 34.28 31.58 1.98
CA CYS A 18 34.42 30.71 3.15
C CYS A 18 33.14 30.67 3.99
N VAL A 19 32.45 31.80 4.16
CA VAL A 19 31.13 31.90 4.81
C VAL A 19 30.06 31.19 3.97
N LEU A 20 30.08 31.32 2.63
CA LEU A 20 29.16 30.58 1.76
C LEU A 20 29.41 29.07 1.83
N MET A 21 30.67 28.63 1.87
CA MET A 21 31.03 27.21 2.02
C MET A 21 30.71 26.67 3.41
N THR A 22 30.90 27.45 4.48
CA THR A 22 30.46 27.04 5.83
C THR A 22 28.95 27.05 5.98
N ILE A 23 28.22 27.97 5.31
CA ILE A 23 26.76 27.96 5.21
C ILE A 23 26.27 26.76 4.39
N LEU A 24 26.92 26.44 3.27
CA LEU A 24 26.61 25.24 2.46
C LEU A 24 26.94 23.93 3.20
N TRP A 25 28.01 23.90 4.01
CA TRP A 25 28.34 22.75 4.86
C TRP A 25 27.41 22.61 6.07
N SER A 26 26.95 23.71 6.65
CA SER A 26 25.98 23.69 7.76
C SER A 26 24.56 23.35 7.29
N LEU A 27 24.15 23.78 6.09
CA LEU A 27 22.86 23.39 5.48
C LEU A 27 22.82 21.89 5.12
N ASN A 28 23.91 21.33 4.57
CA ASN A 28 24.01 19.89 4.31
C ASN A 28 24.16 19.06 5.61
N GLY A 29 24.80 19.62 6.65
CA GLY A 29 24.92 18.98 7.96
C GLY A 29 23.57 18.77 8.65
N CYS A 30 22.68 19.77 8.62
CA CYS A 30 21.33 19.63 9.19
C CYS A 30 20.49 18.60 8.43
N ALA A 31 20.58 18.55 7.10
CA ALA A 31 19.86 17.56 6.29
C ALA A 31 20.33 16.12 6.58
N LEU A 32 21.65 15.91 6.74
CA LEU A 32 22.21 14.59 7.07
C LEU A 32 21.91 14.14 8.50
N VAL A 33 21.91 15.05 9.47
CA VAL A 33 21.48 14.75 10.85
C VAL A 33 20.02 14.33 10.86
N LYS A 34 19.15 15.11 10.19
CA LYS A 34 17.73 14.81 10.09
C LYS A 34 17.48 13.49 9.33
N LEU A 35 18.22 13.23 8.26
CA LEU A 35 18.15 11.94 7.55
C LEU A 35 18.55 10.78 8.47
N ARG A 36 19.57 10.95 9.32
CA ARG A 36 19.97 9.93 10.29
C ARG A 36 18.87 9.67 11.34
N GLU A 37 18.22 10.72 11.82
CA GLU A 37 17.05 10.61 12.72
C GLU A 37 15.88 9.90 12.03
N ASP A 38 15.55 10.26 10.78
CA ASP A 38 14.51 9.62 9.97
C ASP A 38 14.82 8.14 9.75
N VAL A 39 16.08 7.77 9.47
CA VAL A 39 16.50 6.37 9.28
C VAL A 39 16.32 5.58 10.58
N GLN A 40 16.73 6.13 11.71
CA GLN A 40 16.56 5.48 13.01
C GLN A 40 15.08 5.31 13.35
N PHE A 41 14.28 6.37 13.19
CA PHE A 41 12.84 6.32 13.41
C PHE A 41 12.17 5.28 12.50
N SER A 42 12.55 5.22 11.23
CA SER A 42 12.01 4.27 10.25
C SER A 42 12.23 2.82 10.67
N LYS A 43 13.37 2.51 11.32
CA LYS A 43 13.67 1.18 11.85
C LYS A 43 12.81 0.80 13.06
N ASP A 44 12.51 1.79 13.87
CA ASP A 44 11.72 1.65 15.09
C ASP A 44 10.20 1.84 14.84
N SER A 45 9.79 1.95 13.57
CA SER A 45 8.41 2.23 13.19
C SER A 45 7.59 1.00 12.83
N CYS A 46 6.28 1.14 12.97
CA CYS A 46 5.26 0.14 12.67
C CYS A 46 4.10 0.83 11.94
N LEU A 47 3.55 0.19 10.91
CA LEU A 47 2.29 0.63 10.30
C LEU A 47 1.11 0.07 11.07
N LEU A 48 0.14 0.91 11.39
CA LEU A 48 -1.16 0.52 11.92
C LEU A 48 -2.18 0.63 10.81
N PHE A 49 -2.87 -0.48 10.49
CA PHE A 49 -3.90 -0.56 9.47
C PHE A 49 -5.24 -0.94 10.06
N GLY A 50 -6.27 -0.23 9.64
CA GLY A 50 -7.64 -0.58 9.94
C GLY A 50 -8.61 0.02 8.93
N GLU A 51 -9.88 -0.23 9.17
CA GLU A 51 -10.98 0.30 8.38
C GLU A 51 -11.95 1.08 9.27
N ILE A 52 -12.38 2.26 8.80
CA ILE A 52 -13.46 3.00 9.43
C ILE A 52 -14.80 2.57 8.83
N LEU A 53 -15.69 2.15 9.71
CA LEU A 53 -17.06 1.81 9.41
C LEU A 53 -17.99 2.87 9.99
N SER A 54 -18.94 3.35 9.19
CA SER A 54 -19.96 4.29 9.66
C SER A 54 -21.35 3.79 9.27
N PRO A 55 -22.32 3.79 10.21
CA PRO A 55 -23.72 3.53 9.89
C PRO A 55 -24.39 4.72 9.15
N SER A 56 -23.74 5.89 9.15
CA SER A 56 -24.23 7.06 8.43
C SER A 56 -24.06 6.88 6.92
N PRO A 57 -25.11 7.10 6.10
CA PRO A 57 -24.98 7.12 4.64
C PRO A 57 -24.26 8.39 4.13
N LEU A 58 -24.08 9.40 4.98
CA LEU A 58 -23.44 10.66 4.60
C LEU A 58 -21.91 10.51 4.65
N LYS A 59 -21.26 10.86 3.55
CA LYS A 59 -19.79 10.91 3.45
C LYS A 59 -19.30 12.21 4.09
N LYS A 60 -18.82 12.11 5.32
CA LYS A 60 -18.18 13.22 6.04
C LYS A 60 -16.68 12.92 6.15
N PRO A 61 -15.84 13.97 6.22
CA PRO A 61 -14.44 13.79 6.59
C PRO A 61 -14.34 13.10 7.94
N ILE A 62 -13.38 12.19 8.08
CA ILE A 62 -13.12 11.46 9.31
C ILE A 62 -11.67 11.67 9.69
N VAL A 63 -11.42 11.89 10.96
CA VAL A 63 -10.07 11.95 11.52
C VAL A 63 -9.84 10.68 12.31
N VAL A 64 -8.74 9.97 12.04
CA VAL A 64 -8.28 8.82 12.83
C VAL A 64 -6.97 9.18 13.50
N ILE A 65 -6.86 8.92 14.79
CA ILE A 65 -5.74 9.36 15.63
C ILE A 65 -5.18 8.15 16.38
N ALA A 66 -3.86 7.97 16.30
CA ALA A 66 -3.11 7.17 17.26
C ALA A 66 -2.48 8.08 18.31
N TYR A 67 -2.70 7.77 19.58
CA TYR A 67 -2.13 8.54 20.68
C TYR A 67 -1.70 7.67 21.85
N SER A 68 -0.71 8.14 22.61
CA SER A 68 -0.38 7.59 23.93
C SER A 68 -1.09 8.39 25.01
N ASN A 69 -1.59 7.72 26.04
CA ASN A 69 -2.21 8.35 27.21
C ASN A 69 -1.42 7.99 28.46
N ASN A 70 -0.64 8.95 28.96
CA ASN A 70 0.17 8.80 30.16
C ASN A 70 -0.45 9.63 31.29
N ASN A 71 -1.23 8.98 32.16
CA ASN A 71 -1.92 9.62 33.29
C ASN A 71 -2.80 10.83 32.89
N GLY A 72 -3.52 10.73 31.76
CA GLY A 72 -4.38 11.80 31.25
C GLY A 72 -3.68 12.79 30.32
N VAL A 73 -2.36 12.69 30.16
CA VAL A 73 -1.61 13.47 29.16
C VAL A 73 -1.61 12.71 27.84
N ILE A 74 -2.26 13.29 26.84
CA ILE A 74 -2.34 12.76 25.48
C ILE A 74 -1.17 13.29 24.65
N THR A 75 -0.47 12.39 23.97
CA THR A 75 0.55 12.72 22.96
C THR A 75 0.18 12.04 21.64
N ILE A 76 0.09 12.81 20.56
CA ILE A 76 -0.21 12.30 19.22
C ILE A 76 1.00 11.54 18.68
N ALA A 77 0.75 10.31 18.23
CA ALA A 77 1.75 9.48 17.57
C ALA A 77 1.68 9.64 16.04
N ASP A 78 0.48 9.61 15.48
CA ASP A 78 0.16 9.98 14.09
C ASP A 78 -1.34 10.22 13.95
N TYR A 79 -1.75 10.86 12.86
CA TYR A 79 -3.15 10.97 12.47
C TYR A 79 -3.32 10.92 10.95
N THR A 80 -4.54 10.63 10.53
CA THR A 80 -4.90 10.57 9.11
C THR A 80 -6.29 11.15 8.90
N VAL A 81 -6.54 11.65 7.69
CA VAL A 81 -7.82 12.25 7.31
C VAL A 81 -8.42 11.44 6.17
N LEU A 82 -9.61 10.92 6.37
CA LEU A 82 -10.36 10.22 5.34
C LEU A 82 -11.45 11.14 4.79
N SER A 83 -11.70 11.09 3.48
CA SER A 83 -12.82 11.83 2.86
C SER A 83 -14.16 11.12 3.05
N GLU A 84 -14.13 9.83 3.36
CA GLU A 84 -15.27 8.96 3.62
C GLU A 84 -14.83 7.73 4.45
N PRO A 85 -15.76 6.95 5.03
CA PRO A 85 -15.42 5.68 5.68
C PRO A 85 -14.66 4.73 4.73
N GLY A 86 -13.56 4.17 5.21
CA GLY A 86 -12.67 3.36 4.39
C GLY A 86 -11.40 2.96 5.13
N GLN A 87 -10.44 2.40 4.38
CA GLN A 87 -9.16 1.99 4.94
C GLN A 87 -8.32 3.19 5.38
N TYR A 88 -7.55 3.00 6.43
CA TYR A 88 -6.62 3.98 6.94
C TYR A 88 -5.29 3.32 7.33
N GLU A 89 -4.24 4.13 7.31
CA GLU A 89 -2.92 3.78 7.79
C GLU A 89 -2.33 4.90 8.64
N LEU A 90 -1.61 4.51 9.69
CA LEU A 90 -0.87 5.38 10.59
C LEU A 90 0.53 4.83 10.79
N LEU A 91 1.55 5.70 10.86
CA LEU A 91 2.94 5.31 11.06
C LEU A 91 3.39 5.78 12.45
N VAL A 92 3.62 4.82 13.35
CA VAL A 92 3.97 5.08 14.75
C VAL A 92 5.30 4.41 15.10
N GLN A 93 5.98 4.90 16.13
CA GLN A 93 7.18 4.25 16.69
C GLN A 93 6.79 3.03 17.55
N ASP A 94 7.78 2.27 18.03
CA ASP A 94 7.50 1.24 19.03
C ASP A 94 6.88 1.85 20.30
N GLY A 95 5.73 1.34 20.70
CA GLY A 95 4.96 1.87 21.80
C GLY A 95 3.67 1.10 22.04
N ASN A 96 2.81 1.69 22.86
CA ASN A 96 1.45 1.22 23.11
C ASN A 96 0.50 2.40 22.87
N TYR A 97 -0.42 2.25 21.93
CA TYR A 97 -1.29 3.35 21.49
C TYR A 97 -2.77 3.00 21.66
N GLU A 98 -3.57 4.02 21.91
CA GLU A 98 -5.02 3.97 21.74
C GLU A 98 -5.38 4.60 20.39
N LEU A 99 -6.43 4.09 19.75
CA LEU A 99 -6.93 4.61 18.49
C LEU A 99 -8.34 5.15 18.67
N PHE A 100 -8.55 6.36 18.15
CA PHE A 100 -9.84 7.05 18.18
C PHE A 100 -10.13 7.64 16.81
N ALA A 101 -11.39 7.55 16.38
CA ALA A 101 -11.86 8.16 15.15
C ALA A 101 -13.15 8.94 15.37
N PHE A 102 -13.31 10.03 14.64
CA PHE A 102 -14.54 10.84 14.66
C PHE A 102 -14.81 11.50 13.31
N GLU A 103 -16.09 11.71 13.02
CA GLU A 103 -16.52 12.60 11.91
C GLU A 103 -16.10 14.03 12.25
N ASP A 104 -15.46 14.73 11.30
CA ASP A 104 -15.03 16.13 11.42
C ASP A 104 -15.68 16.94 10.30
N ALA A 105 -17.00 17.09 10.39
CA ALA A 105 -17.81 17.72 9.34
C ALA A 105 -17.49 19.20 9.18
N LYS A 106 -17.04 19.86 10.27
CA LYS A 106 -16.64 21.27 10.26
C LYS A 106 -15.19 21.49 9.86
N GLY A 107 -14.35 20.45 9.88
CA GLY A 107 -12.92 20.57 9.59
C GLY A 107 -12.12 21.26 10.69
N ASP A 108 -12.64 21.29 11.93
CA ASP A 108 -12.06 22.01 13.08
C ASP A 108 -11.30 21.08 14.05
N PHE A 109 -11.13 19.80 13.67
CA PHE A 109 -10.44 18.78 14.49
C PHE A 109 -11.05 18.60 15.88
N SER A 110 -12.34 18.87 16.01
CA SER A 110 -13.08 18.70 17.25
C SER A 110 -14.28 17.78 17.01
N CYS A 111 -14.52 16.86 17.95
CA CYS A 111 -15.69 16.00 17.91
C CYS A 111 -16.90 16.79 18.42
N ASN A 112 -17.66 17.37 17.50
CA ASN A 112 -18.82 18.21 17.78
C ASN A 112 -20.04 17.37 18.19
N GLN A 113 -21.02 18.02 18.81
CA GLN A 113 -22.28 17.38 19.17
C GLN A 113 -22.99 16.85 17.91
N GLY A 114 -23.33 15.55 17.92
CA GLY A 114 -24.01 14.87 16.81
C GLY A 114 -23.07 14.22 15.79
N GLU A 115 -21.76 14.42 15.89
CA GLU A 115 -20.77 13.68 15.10
C GLU A 115 -20.60 12.26 15.66
N LEU A 116 -20.46 11.29 14.76
CA LEU A 116 -20.19 9.91 15.13
C LEU A 116 -18.71 9.74 15.48
N ALA A 117 -18.44 8.94 16.49
CA ALA A 117 -17.08 8.66 16.93
C ALA A 117 -16.94 7.22 17.47
N GLY A 118 -15.72 6.72 17.53
CA GLY A 118 -15.45 5.35 17.97
C GLY A 118 -14.01 5.14 18.40
N TYR A 119 -13.79 4.13 19.23
CA TYR A 119 -12.46 3.63 19.59
C TYR A 119 -12.20 2.30 18.91
N TYR A 120 -10.93 2.00 18.68
CA TYR A 120 -10.54 0.61 18.49
C TYR A 120 -10.71 -0.16 19.81
N GLY A 121 -11.40 -1.29 19.77
CA GLY A 121 -11.68 -2.10 20.97
C GLY A 121 -12.63 -1.41 21.96
N LYS A 122 -12.37 -1.55 23.28
CA LYS A 122 -13.21 -1.01 24.36
C LYS A 122 -12.47 -0.21 25.46
N PRO A 123 -11.83 0.93 25.14
CA PRO A 123 -10.74 1.05 24.17
C PRO A 123 -9.62 0.04 24.47
N ALA A 124 -9.05 -0.58 23.44
CA ALA A 124 -7.92 -1.50 23.60
C ALA A 124 -6.60 -0.81 23.24
N LYS A 125 -5.53 -1.12 23.98
CA LYS A 125 -4.18 -0.69 23.62
C LYS A 125 -3.63 -1.56 22.50
N VAL A 126 -3.07 -0.93 21.48
CA VAL A 126 -2.36 -1.56 20.38
C VAL A 126 -0.88 -1.55 20.72
N LYS A 127 -0.30 -2.73 20.95
CA LYS A 127 1.15 -2.90 21.06
C LYS A 127 1.71 -3.04 19.65
N THR A 128 2.68 -2.21 19.31
CA THR A 128 3.38 -2.27 18.04
C THR A 128 4.34 -3.44 17.96
N GLN A 129 4.69 -3.81 16.73
CA GLN A 129 5.81 -4.69 16.41
C GLN A 129 6.81 -3.87 15.61
N MET A 130 8.06 -3.74 16.08
CA MET A 130 9.11 -3.00 15.37
C MET A 130 9.31 -3.59 13.98
N GLY A 131 9.28 -2.76 12.93
CA GLY A 131 9.20 -3.22 11.55
C GLY A 131 7.85 -3.88 11.24
N GLY A 132 7.41 -3.86 9.99
CA GLY A 132 6.14 -4.44 9.55
C GLY A 132 4.90 -3.64 9.99
N GLY A 133 3.79 -4.34 10.22
CA GLY A 133 2.51 -3.70 10.54
C GLY A 133 1.57 -4.52 11.43
N VAL A 134 0.62 -3.80 12.02
CA VAL A 134 -0.52 -4.34 12.77
C VAL A 134 -1.78 -4.08 11.96
N PHE A 135 -2.57 -5.12 11.71
CA PHE A 135 -3.74 -5.09 10.83
C PHE A 135 -5.04 -5.31 11.61
N GLY A 136 -6.18 -5.04 10.96
CA GLY A 136 -7.51 -5.28 11.53
C GLY A 136 -7.88 -4.33 12.67
N LEU A 137 -7.26 -3.14 12.71
CA LEU A 137 -7.51 -2.11 13.71
C LEU A 137 -8.80 -1.33 13.38
N ASP A 138 -9.86 -2.06 13.05
CA ASP A 138 -11.08 -1.47 12.51
C ASP A 138 -11.87 -0.72 13.59
N ILE A 139 -12.47 0.41 13.23
CA ILE A 139 -13.24 1.26 14.15
C ILE A 139 -14.64 1.48 13.58
N ILE A 140 -15.65 1.16 14.39
CA ILE A 140 -17.05 1.46 14.07
C ILE A 140 -17.42 2.80 14.74
N LEU A 141 -17.84 3.76 13.94
CA LEU A 141 -18.34 5.04 14.43
C LEU A 141 -19.78 4.89 14.93
N VAL A 142 -20.05 5.34 16.16
CA VAL A 142 -21.36 5.27 16.79
C VAL A 142 -21.72 6.61 17.43
N PRO A 143 -23.01 6.92 17.64
CA PRO A 143 -23.41 8.15 18.30
C PRO A 143 -23.00 8.14 19.78
N GLN A 144 -22.84 9.33 20.36
CA GLN A 144 -22.61 9.55 21.80
C GLN A 144 -21.33 8.93 22.38
N THR A 145 -20.35 8.57 21.55
CA THR A 145 -19.01 8.20 22.03
C THR A 145 -18.32 9.41 22.65
N LYS A 146 -17.86 9.28 23.91
CA LYS A 146 -17.13 10.34 24.59
C LYS A 146 -15.67 10.42 24.07
N PRO A 147 -15.23 11.54 23.48
CA PRO A 147 -13.85 11.70 23.05
C PRO A 147 -12.91 11.76 24.27
N PRO A 148 -11.62 11.42 24.12
CA PRO A 148 -10.71 11.36 25.26
C PRO A 148 -10.32 12.76 25.75
N ILE A 149 -10.37 13.77 24.86
CA ILE A 149 -10.27 15.21 25.16
C ILE A 149 -11.31 15.99 24.34
N SER A 150 -11.57 17.25 24.71
CA SER A 150 -12.59 18.09 24.06
C SER A 150 -12.24 18.55 22.65
N SER A 151 -10.95 18.74 22.34
CA SER A 151 -10.48 19.12 21.01
C SER A 151 -9.05 18.64 20.79
N PHE A 152 -8.76 18.18 19.57
CA PHE A 152 -7.41 17.80 19.15
C PHE A 152 -6.71 18.88 18.31
N ALA A 153 -7.39 20.00 18.03
CA ALA A 153 -6.98 20.97 17.01
C ALA A 153 -5.52 21.41 17.11
N ASN A 154 -5.10 21.93 18.26
CA ASN A 154 -3.72 22.40 18.44
C ASN A 154 -2.69 21.27 18.26
N MET A 155 -2.98 20.09 18.83
CA MET A 155 -2.09 18.93 18.81
C MET A 155 -1.91 18.38 17.38
N LEU A 156 -2.99 18.27 16.60
CA LEU A 156 -2.91 17.77 15.22
C LEU A 156 -2.26 18.78 14.28
N VAL A 157 -2.60 20.06 14.42
CA VAL A 157 -1.98 21.14 13.63
C VAL A 157 -0.48 21.22 13.91
N GLU A 158 -0.07 21.15 15.17
CA GLU A 158 1.35 21.13 15.56
C GLU A 158 2.06 19.89 15.00
N PHE A 159 1.46 18.70 15.16
CA PHE A 159 2.02 17.44 14.65
C PHE A 159 2.29 17.47 13.14
N SER A 160 1.41 18.13 12.38
CA SER A 160 1.51 18.23 10.92
C SER A 160 2.25 19.48 10.43
N GLY A 161 3.02 20.13 11.30
CA GLY A 161 3.87 21.27 10.94
C GLY A 161 3.09 22.53 10.59
N GLY A 162 1.94 22.73 11.22
CA GLY A 162 1.09 23.92 11.08
C GLY A 162 0.04 23.83 9.97
N LYS A 163 -0.10 22.68 9.29
CA LYS A 163 -1.05 22.50 8.18
C LYS A 163 -1.78 21.17 8.29
N ARG A 164 -3.08 21.15 7.99
CA ARG A 164 -3.86 19.92 7.92
C ARG A 164 -3.28 18.95 6.88
N LYS A 165 -3.11 17.68 7.28
CA LYS A 165 -2.74 16.58 6.38
C LYS A 165 -3.80 16.43 5.29
N PRO A 166 -3.41 16.25 4.00
CA PRO A 166 -4.37 15.95 2.94
C PRO A 166 -5.05 14.61 3.21
N SER A 167 -6.16 14.37 2.52
CA SER A 167 -6.85 13.09 2.67
C SER A 167 -5.98 11.93 2.16
N THR A 168 -5.99 10.83 2.91
CA THR A 168 -5.26 9.58 2.61
C THR A 168 -6.19 8.47 2.10
N SER A 169 -7.47 8.77 1.91
CA SER A 169 -8.43 7.88 1.25
C SER A 169 -7.98 7.61 -0.19
N ALA A 170 -7.94 6.34 -0.58
CA ALA A 170 -7.57 5.96 -1.95
C ALA A 170 -8.56 6.57 -2.96
N GLY A 171 -8.03 7.25 -3.98
CA GLY A 171 -8.81 7.92 -5.00
C GLY A 171 -9.45 9.24 -4.55
N THR A 172 -8.97 9.83 -3.45
CA THR A 172 -9.36 11.19 -3.07
C THR A 172 -8.98 12.17 -4.19
N ILE A 173 -9.84 13.16 -4.42
CA ILE A 173 -9.67 14.11 -5.52
C ILE A 173 -8.71 15.22 -5.07
N ALA A 174 -7.67 15.47 -5.86
CA ALA A 174 -6.70 16.52 -5.61
C ALA A 174 -6.35 17.27 -6.90
N SER A 175 -6.01 18.55 -6.75
CA SER A 175 -5.55 19.39 -7.86
C SER A 175 -4.04 19.23 -8.06
N LEU A 176 -3.57 19.21 -9.31
CA LEU A 176 -2.13 19.26 -9.61
C LEU A 176 -1.43 20.54 -9.11
N ASN A 177 -2.22 21.58 -8.85
CA ASN A 177 -1.73 22.85 -8.28
C ASN A 177 -1.71 22.85 -6.75
N ASP A 178 -2.08 21.75 -6.09
CA ASP A 178 -1.99 21.64 -4.63
C ASP A 178 -0.53 21.83 -4.18
N PRO A 179 -0.23 22.70 -3.20
CA PRO A 179 1.12 22.88 -2.67
C PRO A 179 1.79 21.58 -2.21
N ALA A 180 1.01 20.58 -1.76
CA ALA A 180 1.53 19.26 -1.42
C ALA A 180 2.17 18.56 -2.63
N PHE A 181 1.78 18.90 -3.85
CA PHE A 181 2.28 18.29 -5.10
C PHE A 181 3.43 19.06 -5.74
N SER A 182 3.97 20.07 -5.05
CA SER A 182 5.13 20.83 -5.52
C SER A 182 6.40 19.98 -5.63
N ALA A 183 7.29 20.37 -6.54
CA ALA A 183 8.62 19.75 -6.68
C ALA A 183 9.45 19.81 -5.38
N GLU A 184 9.30 20.87 -4.58
CA GLU A 184 9.93 20.97 -3.26
C GLU A 184 9.45 19.86 -2.31
N ASN A 185 8.15 19.57 -2.30
CA ASN A 185 7.64 18.48 -1.48
C ASN A 185 8.07 17.11 -2.01
N GLY A 186 8.20 16.95 -3.33
CA GLY A 186 8.80 15.76 -3.95
C GLY A 186 10.24 15.50 -3.47
N LEU A 187 11.07 16.55 -3.42
CA LEU A 187 12.41 16.50 -2.83
C LEU A 187 12.39 16.11 -1.35
N ASN A 188 11.46 16.68 -0.56
CA ASN A 188 11.30 16.31 0.84
C ASN A 188 10.89 14.83 1.01
N GLY A 189 10.09 14.28 0.09
CA GLY A 189 9.75 12.86 0.05
C GLY A 189 10.94 11.94 -0.19
N PHE A 190 12.02 12.46 -0.77
CA PHE A 190 13.27 11.72 -0.97
C PHE A 190 14.25 11.87 0.20
N TRP A 191 14.46 13.09 0.68
CA TRP A 191 15.47 13.38 1.71
C TRP A 191 14.97 13.24 3.15
N THR A 192 13.67 13.40 3.37
CA THR A 192 13.03 13.25 4.69
C THR A 192 11.73 12.44 4.57
N PRO A 193 11.83 11.16 4.14
CA PRO A 193 10.67 10.35 3.77
C PRO A 193 9.66 10.16 4.91
N LEU A 194 10.12 10.18 6.17
CA LEU A 194 9.25 10.05 7.32
C LEU A 194 8.41 11.31 7.53
N GLU A 195 9.05 12.47 7.58
CA GLU A 195 8.36 13.75 7.73
C GLU A 195 7.40 14.00 6.57
N PHE A 196 7.78 13.58 5.36
CA PHE A 196 6.86 13.55 4.22
C PHE A 196 5.64 12.68 4.50
N PHE A 197 5.82 11.45 4.98
CA PHE A 197 4.71 10.55 5.29
C PHE A 197 3.76 11.14 6.35
N LYS A 198 4.31 11.73 7.42
CA LYS A 198 3.50 12.39 8.46
C LYS A 198 2.67 13.56 7.91
N ARG A 199 3.24 14.35 7.00
CA ARG A 199 2.62 15.57 6.46
C ARG A 199 1.70 15.33 5.26
N THR A 200 2.01 14.34 4.42
CA THR A 200 1.36 14.11 3.12
C THR A 200 0.77 12.71 2.98
N GLY A 201 1.38 11.70 3.62
CA GLY A 201 1.00 10.29 3.49
C GLY A 201 1.57 9.62 2.24
N CYS A 202 0.97 8.50 1.86
CA CYS A 202 1.28 7.74 0.65
C CYS A 202 -0.05 7.31 0.02
N ASN A 203 -0.41 7.84 -1.15
CA ASN A 203 -1.77 7.68 -1.65
C ASN A 203 -1.86 7.67 -3.18
N ILE A 204 -2.96 7.11 -3.68
CA ILE A 204 -3.41 7.28 -5.07
C ILE A 204 -4.43 8.42 -5.09
N PHE A 205 -4.12 9.48 -5.83
CA PHE A 205 -4.98 10.64 -6.03
C PHE A 205 -5.67 10.58 -7.39
N PHE A 206 -6.92 11.01 -7.43
CA PHE A 206 -7.62 11.28 -8.68
C PHE A 206 -7.57 12.78 -8.97
N ILE A 207 -7.46 13.15 -10.25
CA ILE A 207 -7.55 14.56 -10.65
C ILE A 207 -8.97 14.97 -11.06
N GLU A 208 -9.88 14.01 -11.15
CA GLU A 208 -11.31 14.16 -11.46
C GLU A 208 -12.10 13.00 -10.82
N PRO A 209 -13.42 13.12 -10.60
CA PRO A 209 -14.25 12.01 -10.13
C PRO A 209 -14.10 10.76 -11.00
N TYR A 210 -14.18 9.56 -10.40
CA TYR A 210 -14.11 8.30 -11.13
C TYR A 210 -15.24 8.16 -12.18
N ASP A 211 -14.87 7.83 -13.41
CA ASP A 211 -15.80 7.51 -14.50
C ASP A 211 -15.52 6.09 -15.02
N SER A 212 -16.47 5.17 -14.80
CA SER A 212 -16.34 3.75 -15.17
C SER A 212 -16.25 3.50 -16.68
N ARG A 213 -16.51 4.52 -17.52
CA ARG A 213 -16.39 4.45 -18.98
C ARG A 213 -14.98 4.77 -19.48
N LYS A 214 -14.14 5.39 -18.64
CA LYS A 214 -12.77 5.74 -18.97
C LYS A 214 -11.82 4.66 -18.47
N THR A 215 -10.68 4.48 -19.15
CA THR A 215 -9.60 3.62 -18.67
C THR A 215 -8.70 4.44 -17.72
N PRO A 216 -8.56 4.05 -16.44
CA PRO A 216 -7.55 4.61 -15.55
C PRO A 216 -6.12 4.47 -16.08
N ILE A 217 -5.35 5.57 -15.99
CA ILE A 217 -3.89 5.57 -16.19
C ILE A 217 -3.23 6.02 -14.89
N LEU A 218 -2.58 5.10 -14.20
CA LEU A 218 -1.80 5.37 -13.00
C LEU A 218 -0.40 5.86 -13.37
N PHE A 219 -0.11 7.10 -12.99
CA PHE A 219 1.21 7.71 -13.12
C PHE A 219 2.01 7.56 -11.82
N VAL A 220 3.24 7.05 -11.92
CA VAL A 220 4.12 6.74 -10.79
C VAL A 220 5.47 7.44 -10.97
N HIS A 221 5.72 8.49 -10.18
CA HIS A 221 6.92 9.32 -10.29
C HIS A 221 8.20 8.62 -9.80
N GLY A 222 9.36 9.20 -10.13
CA GLY A 222 10.68 8.72 -9.73
C GLY A 222 11.20 9.26 -8.39
N ALA A 223 12.49 9.04 -8.14
CA ALA A 223 13.20 9.61 -7.00
C ALA A 223 13.12 11.15 -7.00
N ALA A 224 12.73 11.74 -5.87
CA ALA A 224 12.48 13.17 -5.70
C ALA A 224 11.42 13.77 -6.65
N GLY A 225 10.67 12.93 -7.35
CA GLY A 225 9.62 13.35 -8.26
C GLY A 225 8.35 13.83 -7.56
N SER A 226 7.46 14.43 -8.33
CA SER A 226 6.19 14.96 -7.86
C SER A 226 5.06 14.70 -8.87
N PRO A 227 3.78 14.81 -8.46
CA PRO A 227 2.64 14.74 -9.39
C PRO A 227 2.74 15.73 -10.56
N GLN A 228 3.43 16.87 -10.37
CA GLN A 228 3.59 17.89 -11.40
C GLN A 228 4.48 17.44 -12.57
N ASP A 229 5.34 16.44 -12.38
CA ASP A 229 6.21 15.91 -13.42
C ASP A 229 5.40 15.32 -14.60
N TRP A 230 4.15 14.93 -14.33
CA TRP A 230 3.23 14.35 -15.29
C TRP A 230 2.35 15.37 -16.03
N LEU A 231 2.50 16.67 -15.77
CA LEU A 231 1.66 17.72 -16.37
C LEU A 231 1.62 17.63 -17.90
N TYR A 232 2.77 17.43 -18.55
CA TYR A 232 2.83 17.32 -20.01
C TYR A 232 2.05 16.10 -20.51
N PHE A 233 2.17 14.96 -19.82
CA PHE A 233 1.42 13.75 -20.16
C PHE A 233 -0.08 13.95 -20.02
N ILE A 234 -0.50 14.47 -18.86
CA ILE A 234 -1.90 14.68 -18.51
C ILE A 234 -2.58 15.70 -19.45
N ASN A 235 -1.88 16.78 -19.80
CA ASN A 235 -2.41 17.83 -20.69
C ASN A 235 -2.55 17.38 -22.15
N ASN A 236 -1.78 16.37 -22.57
CA ASN A 236 -1.82 15.85 -23.94
C ASN A 236 -2.61 14.54 -24.08
N LEU A 237 -3.18 14.04 -22.98
CA LEU A 237 -3.98 12.82 -22.95
C LEU A 237 -5.40 13.07 -23.46
N ASP A 238 -5.98 12.09 -24.15
CA ASP A 238 -7.41 12.13 -24.48
C ASP A 238 -8.25 11.83 -23.23
N ARG A 239 -8.70 12.90 -22.57
CA ARG A 239 -9.48 12.85 -21.32
C ARG A 239 -10.92 12.36 -21.52
N SER A 240 -11.37 12.13 -22.76
CA SER A 240 -12.65 11.48 -23.02
C SER A 240 -12.57 9.96 -22.86
N LEU A 241 -11.38 9.39 -23.05
CA LEU A 241 -11.12 7.94 -22.98
C LEU A 241 -10.35 7.54 -21.73
N TYR A 242 -9.46 8.40 -21.24
CA TYR A 242 -8.53 8.07 -20.17
C TYR A 242 -8.69 8.97 -18.96
N GLN A 243 -8.59 8.36 -17.78
CA GLN A 243 -8.64 9.07 -16.50
C GLN A 243 -7.27 8.97 -15.79
N PRO A 244 -6.55 10.09 -15.62
CA PRO A 244 -5.28 10.08 -14.88
C PRO A 244 -5.47 9.87 -13.38
N TRP A 245 -4.72 8.92 -12.85
CA TRP A 245 -4.51 8.70 -11.42
C TRP A 245 -3.03 8.91 -11.11
N ILE A 246 -2.71 9.33 -9.89
CA ILE A 246 -1.33 9.63 -9.50
C ILE A 246 -1.01 8.93 -8.20
N PHE A 247 0.03 8.09 -8.21
CA PHE A 247 0.59 7.57 -6.97
C PHE A 247 1.66 8.53 -6.46
N TYR A 248 1.43 9.13 -5.29
CA TYR A 248 2.36 10.05 -4.66
C TYR A 248 2.86 9.49 -3.33
N TYR A 249 4.17 9.28 -3.25
CA TYR A 249 4.79 8.47 -2.19
C TYR A 249 6.16 9.03 -1.77
N PRO A 250 6.63 8.75 -0.53
CA PRO A 250 7.96 9.12 -0.09
C PRO A 250 9.02 8.28 -0.81
N SER A 251 9.55 8.79 -1.92
CA SER A 251 10.52 8.08 -2.76
C SER A 251 11.86 7.75 -2.04
N GLY A 252 12.13 8.33 -0.88
CA GLY A 252 13.27 7.97 -0.03
C GLY A 252 13.06 6.70 0.82
N ALA A 253 11.81 6.23 0.97
CA ALA A 253 11.47 5.05 1.75
C ALA A 253 11.87 3.74 1.04
N ARG A 254 11.91 2.62 1.78
CA ARG A 254 12.16 1.30 1.19
C ARG A 254 11.13 1.01 0.10
N LEU A 255 11.60 0.50 -1.05
CA LEU A 255 10.75 0.30 -2.22
C LEU A 255 9.70 -0.77 -1.98
N ASP A 256 10.01 -1.81 -1.20
CA ASP A 256 9.04 -2.82 -0.76
C ASP A 256 7.86 -2.20 -0.01
N THR A 257 8.13 -1.33 0.95
CA THR A 257 7.09 -0.62 1.70
C THR A 257 6.20 0.22 0.77
N THR A 258 6.81 0.94 -0.18
CA THR A 258 6.05 1.78 -1.12
C THR A 258 5.22 0.94 -2.10
N SER A 259 5.75 -0.21 -2.53
CA SER A 259 5.07 -1.19 -3.38
C SER A 259 3.88 -1.81 -2.63
N PHE A 260 4.08 -2.21 -1.37
CA PHE A 260 3.02 -2.73 -0.50
C PHE A 260 1.87 -1.73 -0.31
N LEU A 261 2.19 -0.45 -0.07
CA LEU A 261 1.18 0.59 0.03
C LEU A 261 0.46 0.83 -1.30
N LEU A 262 1.18 0.83 -2.43
CA LEU A 262 0.58 0.93 -3.76
C LEU A 262 -0.43 -0.21 -3.99
N ARG A 263 -0.02 -1.45 -3.71
CA ARG A 263 -0.90 -2.63 -3.80
C ARG A 263 -2.13 -2.50 -2.91
N THR A 264 -1.95 -2.04 -1.68
CA THR A 264 -3.06 -1.84 -0.72
C THR A 264 -4.07 -0.81 -1.26
N LYS A 265 -3.60 0.33 -1.78
CA LYS A 265 -4.46 1.35 -2.36
C LYS A 265 -5.16 0.88 -3.64
N LEU A 266 -4.46 0.15 -4.52
CA LEU A 266 -5.06 -0.44 -5.72
C LEU A 266 -6.11 -1.49 -5.37
N TYR A 267 -5.87 -2.29 -4.33
CA TYR A 267 -6.82 -3.27 -3.82
C TYR A 267 -8.10 -2.61 -3.31
N ASP A 268 -8.00 -1.54 -2.50
CA ASP A 268 -9.16 -0.78 -2.02
C ASP A 268 -9.95 -0.15 -3.17
N LEU A 269 -9.25 0.49 -4.11
CA LEU A 269 -9.87 1.06 -5.31
C LEU A 269 -10.56 0.01 -6.17
N HIS A 270 -9.93 -1.15 -6.38
CA HIS A 270 -10.51 -2.22 -7.17
C HIS A 270 -11.74 -2.81 -6.49
N ARG A 271 -11.69 -3.09 -5.17
CA ARG A 271 -12.85 -3.54 -4.39
C ARG A 271 -14.04 -2.59 -4.53
N LYS A 272 -13.78 -1.29 -4.58
CA LYS A 272 -14.80 -0.24 -4.68
C LYS A 272 -15.32 -0.03 -6.10
N TYR A 273 -14.45 0.05 -7.10
CA TYR A 273 -14.78 0.52 -8.45
C TYR A 273 -14.80 -0.58 -9.52
N GLN A 274 -14.20 -1.74 -9.25
CA GLN A 274 -14.18 -2.92 -10.13
C GLN A 274 -13.77 -2.57 -11.58
N PHE A 275 -12.75 -1.73 -11.73
CA PHE A 275 -12.24 -1.34 -13.05
C PHE A 275 -11.63 -2.55 -13.75
N GLU A 276 -11.97 -2.75 -15.04
CA GLU A 276 -11.50 -3.92 -15.82
C GLU A 276 -10.14 -3.69 -16.49
N SER A 277 -9.70 -2.44 -16.52
CA SER A 277 -8.43 -2.07 -17.14
C SER A 277 -7.78 -0.95 -16.36
N LEU A 278 -6.48 -1.10 -16.17
CA LEU A 278 -5.59 -0.15 -15.55
C LEU A 278 -4.31 -0.14 -16.38
N TYR A 279 -3.90 1.05 -16.78
CA TYR A 279 -2.61 1.27 -17.42
C TYR A 279 -1.67 1.90 -16.40
N VAL A 280 -0.46 1.39 -16.30
CA VAL A 280 0.56 1.89 -15.37
C VAL A 280 1.68 2.54 -16.17
N VAL A 281 1.96 3.80 -15.89
CA VAL A 281 3.03 4.58 -16.53
C VAL A 281 3.96 5.07 -15.44
N ALA A 282 5.21 4.65 -15.51
CA ALA A 282 6.16 4.88 -14.44
C ALA A 282 7.45 5.49 -14.97
N HIS A 283 8.03 6.40 -14.19
CA HIS A 283 9.28 7.06 -14.51
C HIS A 283 10.36 6.71 -13.49
N SER A 284 11.58 6.47 -13.97
CA SER A 284 12.76 6.27 -13.11
C SER A 284 12.50 5.19 -12.06
N MET A 285 12.81 5.46 -10.79
CA MET A 285 12.57 4.56 -9.66
C MET A 285 11.10 4.16 -9.47
N GLY A 286 10.15 4.95 -9.97
CA GLY A 286 8.73 4.57 -9.98
C GLY A 286 8.47 3.30 -10.79
N GLY A 287 9.31 3.00 -11.78
CA GLY A 287 9.21 1.73 -12.54
C GLY A 287 9.56 0.51 -11.70
N LEU A 288 10.51 0.62 -10.76
CA LEU A 288 10.85 -0.45 -9.81
C LEU A 288 9.70 -0.69 -8.82
N VAL A 289 9.14 0.38 -8.25
CA VAL A 289 7.97 0.31 -7.36
C VAL A 289 6.77 -0.29 -8.09
N SER A 290 6.49 0.18 -9.31
CA SER A 290 5.38 -0.31 -10.12
C SER A 290 5.56 -1.78 -10.47
N ARG A 291 6.74 -2.19 -10.95
CA ARG A 291 7.01 -3.58 -11.29
C ARG A 291 6.82 -4.50 -10.07
N SER A 292 7.38 -4.13 -8.92
CA SER A 292 7.20 -4.88 -7.67
C SER A 292 5.72 -5.03 -7.30
N ALA A 293 4.87 -4.04 -7.58
CA ALA A 293 3.44 -4.12 -7.29
C ALA A 293 2.66 -4.97 -8.30
N ILE A 294 2.97 -4.92 -9.60
CA ILE A 294 2.17 -5.56 -10.67
C ILE A 294 2.53 -7.03 -10.93
N ILE A 295 3.70 -7.50 -10.49
CA ILE A 295 4.07 -8.92 -10.61
C ILE A 295 3.34 -9.80 -9.58
N GLU A 296 2.82 -9.18 -8.53
CA GLU A 296 2.02 -9.80 -7.50
C GLU A 296 0.63 -10.12 -8.04
N LYS A 297 0.18 -11.37 -7.84
CA LYS A 297 -1.10 -11.85 -8.37
C LYS A 297 -2.28 -11.37 -7.54
N ASP A 298 -2.37 -10.11 -7.16
CA ASP A 298 -3.47 -9.56 -6.35
C ASP A 298 -4.82 -9.61 -7.11
N ASN A 299 -5.94 -9.35 -6.42
CA ASN A 299 -7.28 -9.41 -7.04
C ASN A 299 -7.47 -8.41 -8.20
N PHE A 300 -6.69 -7.33 -8.24
CA PHE A 300 -6.68 -6.37 -9.34
C PHE A 300 -5.72 -6.73 -10.48
N HIS A 301 -4.90 -7.79 -10.35
CA HIS A 301 -3.86 -8.16 -11.33
C HIS A 301 -4.40 -8.23 -12.75
N SER A 302 -5.53 -8.92 -12.91
CA SER A 302 -6.18 -9.09 -14.21
C SER A 302 -6.66 -7.78 -14.84
N ALA A 303 -6.83 -6.71 -14.07
CA ALA A 303 -7.16 -5.39 -14.59
C ALA A 303 -5.93 -4.68 -15.18
N ILE A 304 -4.71 -5.04 -14.82
CA ILE A 304 -3.52 -4.40 -15.39
C ILE A 304 -3.33 -4.92 -16.81
N LYS A 305 -3.40 -4.02 -17.80
CA LYS A 305 -3.31 -4.39 -19.24
C LYS A 305 -2.09 -3.81 -19.95
N LEU A 306 -1.54 -2.73 -19.41
CA LEU A 306 -0.42 -2.01 -19.99
C LEU A 306 0.51 -1.53 -18.88
N PHE A 307 1.79 -1.79 -19.06
CA PHE A 307 2.86 -1.18 -18.27
C PHE A 307 3.82 -0.45 -19.20
N VAL A 308 4.11 0.81 -18.90
CA VAL A 308 5.09 1.64 -19.61
C VAL A 308 6.11 2.14 -18.60
N SER A 309 7.37 1.78 -18.78
CA SER A 309 8.48 2.31 -17.98
C SER A 309 9.32 3.29 -18.77
N ILE A 310 9.67 4.42 -18.17
CA ILE A 310 10.45 5.50 -18.79
C ILE A 310 11.70 5.76 -17.95
N SER A 311 12.88 5.52 -18.52
CA SER A 311 14.19 5.72 -17.88
C SER A 311 14.36 5.02 -16.51
N THR A 312 13.77 3.83 -16.34
CA THR A 312 13.85 3.08 -15.08
C THR A 312 15.21 2.41 -14.90
N PRO A 313 15.88 2.56 -13.74
CA PRO A 313 17.17 1.92 -13.45
C PRO A 313 17.00 0.45 -13.08
N TRP A 314 16.69 -0.41 -14.06
CA TRP A 314 16.40 -1.83 -13.83
C TRP A 314 17.58 -2.60 -13.21
N GLY A 315 18.80 -2.30 -13.62
CA GLY A 315 20.03 -2.89 -13.05
C GLY A 315 20.50 -2.22 -11.75
N GLY A 316 19.74 -1.25 -11.22
CA GLY A 316 20.14 -0.44 -10.07
C GLY A 316 21.01 0.76 -10.44
N GLU A 317 21.47 1.52 -9.44
CA GLU A 317 22.22 2.76 -9.59
C GLU A 317 23.54 2.67 -8.82
N ALA A 318 24.66 2.63 -9.54
CA ALA A 318 25.99 2.49 -8.93
C ALA A 318 26.31 3.63 -7.95
N ARG A 319 25.80 4.84 -8.18
CA ARG A 319 25.97 5.95 -7.21
C ARG A 319 25.27 5.70 -5.89
N ALA A 320 24.17 4.96 -5.88
CA ALA A 320 23.50 4.54 -4.65
C ALA A 320 24.42 3.63 -3.83
N LYS A 321 25.16 2.72 -4.48
CA LYS A 321 26.18 1.90 -3.81
C LYS A 321 27.24 2.76 -3.13
N THR A 322 27.81 3.73 -3.85
CA THR A 322 28.78 4.67 -3.25
C THR A 322 28.18 5.43 -2.07
N GLY A 323 26.92 5.84 -2.15
CA GLY A 323 26.18 6.48 -1.06
C GLY A 323 25.98 5.57 0.14
N VAL A 324 25.59 4.31 -0.07
CA VAL A 324 25.45 3.30 0.99
C VAL A 324 26.79 3.03 1.69
N ASP A 325 27.87 2.89 0.91
CA ASP A 325 29.18 2.51 1.44
C ASP A 325 29.88 3.67 2.19
N ASN A 326 29.64 4.93 1.80
CA ASN A 326 30.46 6.08 2.25
C ASN A 326 29.68 7.21 2.92
N SER A 327 28.34 7.24 2.87
CA SER A 327 27.56 8.35 3.43
C SER A 327 27.39 8.20 4.95
N PRO A 328 27.51 9.29 5.74
CA PRO A 328 27.21 9.26 7.18
C PRO A 328 25.73 9.01 7.50
N ALA A 329 24.84 9.18 6.51
CA ALA A 329 23.43 8.84 6.59
C ALA A 329 22.95 8.30 5.24
N VAL A 330 22.32 7.14 5.25
CA VAL A 330 21.91 6.40 4.04
C VAL A 330 20.42 6.58 3.79
N ILE A 331 20.03 7.06 2.61
CA ILE A 331 18.61 7.10 2.22
C ILE A 331 18.11 5.65 2.08
N PRO A 332 17.01 5.25 2.75
CA PRO A 332 16.55 3.86 2.73
C PRO A 332 16.40 3.26 1.33
N SER A 333 15.83 3.99 0.37
CA SER A 333 15.66 3.51 -1.01
C SER A 333 16.99 3.23 -1.73
N TRP A 334 18.11 3.83 -1.32
CA TRP A 334 19.42 3.55 -1.92
C TRP A 334 19.80 2.09 -1.79
N LYS A 335 19.48 1.46 -0.64
CA LYS A 335 19.75 0.03 -0.42
C LYS A 335 19.04 -0.85 -1.45
N ASP A 336 17.81 -0.50 -1.80
CA ASP A 336 17.00 -1.27 -2.75
C ASP A 336 17.42 -1.07 -4.20
N VAL A 337 18.03 0.08 -4.52
CA VAL A 337 18.53 0.37 -5.87
C VAL A 337 20.03 0.15 -6.04
N VAL A 338 20.74 -0.37 -5.02
CA VAL A 338 22.11 -0.88 -5.24
C VAL A 338 22.05 -2.01 -6.27
N PRO A 339 22.95 -2.04 -7.28
CA PRO A 339 23.02 -3.18 -8.20
C PRO A 339 23.11 -4.51 -7.44
N ASP A 340 22.35 -5.50 -7.89
CA ASP A 340 22.24 -6.83 -7.27
C ASP A 340 21.68 -6.83 -5.82
N SER A 341 20.97 -5.79 -5.41
CA SER A 341 20.23 -5.79 -4.15
C SER A 341 19.24 -6.97 -4.07
N GLU A 342 18.88 -7.37 -2.84
CA GLU A 342 17.83 -8.38 -2.62
C GLU A 342 16.50 -7.96 -3.25
N PHE A 343 16.18 -6.66 -3.19
CA PHE A 343 14.97 -6.10 -3.81
C PHE A 343 14.96 -6.34 -5.33
N ILE A 344 16.03 -5.95 -6.05
CA ILE A 344 16.13 -6.15 -7.51
C ILE A 344 16.08 -7.64 -7.85
N SER A 345 16.82 -8.46 -7.08
CA SER A 345 16.87 -9.91 -7.28
C SER A 345 15.49 -10.56 -7.14
N ARG A 346 14.74 -10.23 -6.07
CA ARG A 346 13.38 -10.73 -5.84
C ARG A 346 12.39 -10.23 -6.90
N MET A 347 12.46 -8.95 -7.28
CA MET A 347 11.59 -8.37 -8.30
C MET A 347 11.74 -9.06 -9.68
N PHE A 348 12.93 -9.55 -10.02
CA PHE A 348 13.18 -10.28 -11.26
C PHE A 348 13.05 -11.80 -11.13
N ALA A 349 12.84 -12.35 -9.93
CA ALA A 349 12.50 -13.77 -9.76
C ALA A 349 11.16 -14.13 -10.41
N THR A 350 10.27 -13.13 -10.56
CA THR A 350 8.98 -13.25 -11.24
C THR A 350 8.97 -12.46 -12.54
N LYS A 351 8.53 -13.11 -13.63
CA LYS A 351 8.31 -12.46 -14.93
C LYS A 351 7.00 -11.68 -14.92
N ILE A 352 6.93 -10.60 -15.73
CA ILE A 352 5.66 -9.94 -16.01
C ILE A 352 4.72 -10.93 -16.70
N ASP A 353 3.45 -10.94 -16.26
CA ASP A 353 2.41 -11.75 -16.88
C ASP A 353 2.27 -11.38 -18.37
N PRO A 354 2.30 -12.34 -19.32
CA PRO A 354 2.19 -12.04 -20.75
C PRO A 354 0.91 -11.30 -21.17
N SER A 355 -0.13 -11.31 -20.34
CA SER A 355 -1.35 -10.52 -20.54
C SER A 355 -1.17 -9.02 -20.29
N ILE A 356 -0.07 -8.62 -19.65
CA ILE A 356 0.32 -7.22 -19.45
C ILE A 356 1.27 -6.83 -20.58
N HIS A 357 0.83 -5.95 -21.47
CA HIS A 357 1.70 -5.42 -22.51
C HIS A 357 2.74 -4.48 -21.87
N TYR A 358 4.03 -4.84 -21.94
CA TYR A 358 5.10 -4.04 -21.36
C TYR A 358 5.93 -3.31 -22.43
N TYR A 359 6.08 -2.00 -22.28
CA TYR A 359 6.92 -1.14 -23.13
C TYR A 359 7.99 -0.42 -22.32
N LEU A 360 9.24 -0.50 -22.78
CA LEU A 360 10.40 0.12 -22.12
C LEU A 360 10.93 1.28 -22.97
N PHE A 361 10.95 2.47 -22.38
CA PHE A 361 11.54 3.68 -22.94
C PHE A 361 12.74 4.14 -22.14
N PHE A 362 13.74 4.68 -22.82
CA PHE A 362 14.94 5.23 -22.17
C PHE A 362 15.47 6.47 -22.90
N GLY A 363 15.99 7.43 -22.13
CA GLY A 363 16.76 8.56 -22.65
C GLY A 363 18.23 8.18 -22.89
N HIS A 364 18.92 8.89 -23.78
CA HIS A 364 20.34 8.68 -24.03
C HIS A 364 21.13 9.97 -24.34
N LYS A 365 20.56 11.15 -24.00
CA LYS A 365 21.18 12.47 -24.29
C LYS A 365 22.35 12.82 -23.37
N GLY A 366 22.53 12.13 -22.24
CA GLY A 366 23.62 12.43 -21.32
C GLY A 366 25.01 12.07 -21.86
N GLY A 367 25.07 11.15 -22.83
CA GLY A 367 26.31 10.72 -23.48
C GLY A 367 27.24 9.94 -22.54
N GLY A 368 28.44 9.64 -23.02
CA GLY A 368 29.48 8.95 -22.25
C GLY A 368 30.77 9.77 -22.18
N SER A 369 31.61 9.48 -21.19
CA SER A 369 32.96 10.02 -21.07
C SER A 369 33.93 8.90 -20.66
N LEU A 370 35.24 9.18 -20.66
CA LEU A 370 36.27 8.21 -20.25
C LEU A 370 36.02 7.62 -18.85
N PHE A 371 35.32 8.37 -17.98
CA PHE A 371 35.06 8.01 -16.58
C PHE A 371 33.57 7.77 -16.27
N ARG A 372 32.68 7.88 -17.26
CA ARG A 372 31.23 7.65 -17.08
C ARG A 372 30.64 6.93 -18.29
N PRO A 373 30.07 5.72 -18.14
CA PRO A 373 29.36 5.04 -19.22
C PRO A 373 28.22 5.90 -19.81
N ASN A 374 27.77 5.54 -21.02
CA ASN A 374 26.62 6.21 -21.66
C ASN A 374 25.42 6.24 -20.72
N ASN A 375 24.76 7.38 -20.63
CA ASN A 375 23.70 7.63 -19.65
C ASN A 375 22.69 8.67 -20.19
N ASP A 376 21.63 8.90 -19.42
CA ASP A 376 20.62 9.93 -19.67
C ASP A 376 20.81 11.19 -18.79
N ASN A 377 22.04 11.50 -18.38
CA ASN A 377 22.45 12.46 -17.33
C ASN A 377 22.30 11.95 -15.90
N THR A 378 21.44 10.96 -15.66
CA THR A 378 21.23 10.40 -14.31
C THR A 378 21.66 8.94 -14.28
N VAL A 379 20.93 8.08 -14.99
CA VAL A 379 21.05 6.62 -14.97
C VAL A 379 21.85 6.14 -16.18
N THR A 380 22.65 5.09 -16.01
CA THR A 380 23.39 4.48 -17.13
C THR A 380 22.47 3.72 -18.09
N LEU A 381 22.85 3.65 -19.37
CA LEU A 381 22.16 2.81 -20.34
C LEU A 381 22.19 1.34 -19.93
N GLU A 382 23.29 0.88 -19.35
CA GLU A 382 23.42 -0.50 -18.84
C GLU A 382 22.33 -0.83 -17.82
N SER A 383 22.07 0.07 -16.88
CA SER A 383 21.01 -0.12 -15.89
C SER A 383 19.61 -0.03 -16.52
N MET A 384 19.37 0.95 -17.39
CA MET A 384 18.07 1.08 -18.08
C MET A 384 17.77 -0.06 -19.05
N LEU A 385 18.79 -0.73 -19.55
CA LEU A 385 18.72 -1.82 -20.51
C LEU A 385 19.15 -3.15 -19.89
N ASP A 386 18.87 -3.37 -18.60
CA ASP A 386 19.04 -4.69 -17.98
C ASP A 386 18.32 -5.76 -18.81
N LEU A 387 19.03 -6.84 -19.15
CA LEU A 387 18.52 -7.87 -20.05
C LEU A 387 17.25 -8.54 -19.53
N ARG A 388 17.08 -8.63 -18.20
CA ARG A 388 15.88 -9.20 -17.58
C ARG A 388 14.65 -8.34 -17.85
N ALA A 389 14.78 -7.02 -17.80
CA ALA A 389 13.70 -6.09 -18.13
C ALA A 389 13.42 -6.09 -19.65
N GLN A 390 14.46 -6.11 -20.48
CA GLN A 390 14.28 -6.20 -21.94
C GLN A 390 13.57 -7.49 -22.35
N ALA A 391 13.85 -8.61 -21.68
CA ALA A 391 13.23 -9.90 -21.98
C ALA A 391 11.70 -9.92 -21.73
N ASP A 392 11.22 -9.11 -20.79
CA ASP A 392 9.79 -8.97 -20.52
C ASP A 392 9.12 -7.91 -21.42
N ALA A 393 9.89 -6.99 -22.02
CA ALA A 393 9.35 -5.90 -22.81
C ALA A 393 8.97 -6.35 -24.23
N LEU A 394 7.77 -6.00 -24.67
CA LEU A 394 7.33 -6.18 -26.06
C LEU A 394 8.13 -5.30 -27.02
N LYS A 395 8.53 -4.12 -26.56
CA LYS A 395 9.36 -3.19 -27.32
C LYS A 395 10.20 -2.32 -26.39
N VAL A 396 11.46 -2.16 -26.79
CA VAL A 396 12.44 -1.26 -26.18
C VAL A 396 12.68 -0.10 -27.15
N SER A 397 12.57 1.15 -26.70
CA SER A 397 12.72 2.33 -27.57
C SER A 397 13.53 3.44 -26.90
N GLY A 398 14.59 3.88 -27.57
CA GLY A 398 15.43 4.99 -27.12
C GLY A 398 14.97 6.33 -27.69
N LEU A 399 15.11 7.40 -26.91
CA LEU A 399 14.92 8.78 -27.35
C LEU A 399 16.15 9.62 -27.02
N ASN A 400 16.45 10.60 -27.88
CA ASN A 400 17.52 11.59 -27.65
C ASN A 400 17.10 12.65 -26.64
N GLU A 401 16.69 12.19 -25.46
CA GLU A 401 16.27 12.97 -24.31
C GLU A 401 17.14 12.59 -23.10
N ASP A 402 17.22 13.46 -22.12
CA ASP A 402 17.79 13.14 -20.82
C ASP A 402 16.72 12.58 -19.87
N HIS A 403 17.13 12.25 -18.66
CA HIS A 403 16.33 11.57 -17.64
C HIS A 403 15.00 12.29 -17.35
N VAL A 404 14.97 13.62 -17.45
CA VAL A 404 13.81 14.45 -17.08
C VAL A 404 13.08 14.96 -18.32
N SER A 405 13.81 15.45 -19.32
CA SER A 405 13.23 16.01 -20.56
C SER A 405 12.37 15.01 -21.33
N ILE A 406 12.63 13.70 -21.18
CA ILE A 406 11.80 12.65 -21.78
C ILE A 406 10.32 12.73 -21.37
N LEU A 407 10.02 13.26 -20.17
CA LEU A 407 8.64 13.44 -19.68
C LEU A 407 7.89 14.58 -20.37
N ALA A 408 8.61 15.53 -20.99
CA ALA A 408 8.04 16.64 -21.74
C ALA A 408 8.25 16.50 -23.26
N SER A 409 8.74 15.34 -23.72
CA SER A 409 9.13 15.13 -25.12
C SER A 409 7.91 14.89 -26.03
N PRO A 410 7.73 15.68 -27.11
CA PRO A 410 6.69 15.42 -28.10
C PRO A 410 6.85 14.05 -28.80
N ALA A 411 8.09 13.61 -28.99
CA ALA A 411 8.39 12.31 -29.57
C ALA A 411 7.98 11.17 -28.64
N MET A 412 8.24 11.31 -27.33
CA MET A 412 7.77 10.34 -26.33
C MET A 412 6.23 10.28 -26.28
N MET A 413 5.57 11.44 -26.26
CA MET A 413 4.11 11.52 -26.25
C MET A 413 3.48 10.91 -27.51
N THR A 414 4.10 11.09 -28.68
CA THR A 414 3.64 10.46 -29.93
C THR A 414 3.69 8.93 -29.84
N GLN A 415 4.81 8.38 -29.33
CA GLN A 415 4.93 6.93 -29.13
C GLN A 415 3.95 6.41 -28.08
N PHE A 416 3.78 7.15 -26.98
CA PHE A 416 2.83 6.81 -25.92
C PHE A 416 1.39 6.75 -26.45
N LYS A 417 0.93 7.74 -27.21
CA LYS A 417 -0.39 7.72 -27.87
C LYS A 417 -0.57 6.53 -28.83
N SER A 418 0.49 6.18 -29.56
CA SER A 418 0.47 5.00 -30.45
C SER A 418 0.30 3.70 -29.66
N ILE A 419 0.99 3.56 -28.52
CA ILE A 419 0.86 2.41 -27.62
C ILE A 419 -0.55 2.32 -27.04
N LEU A 420 -1.11 3.44 -26.57
CA LEU A 420 -2.48 3.49 -26.07
C LEU A 420 -3.46 3.01 -27.15
N ALA A 421 -3.38 3.57 -28.36
CA ALA A 421 -4.24 3.18 -29.47
C ALA A 421 -4.07 1.71 -29.88
N HIS A 422 -2.83 1.19 -29.89
CA HIS A 422 -2.56 -0.22 -30.18
C HIS A 422 -3.13 -1.15 -29.10
N THR A 423 -2.95 -0.79 -27.83
CA THR A 423 -3.47 -1.55 -26.69
C THR A 423 -5.00 -1.60 -26.73
N GLU A 424 -5.67 -0.49 -27.04
CA GLU A 424 -7.13 -0.44 -27.20
C GLU A 424 -7.61 -1.26 -28.41
N LYS A 425 -6.90 -1.22 -29.55
CA LYS A 425 -7.25 -2.00 -30.74
C LYS A 425 -7.16 -3.51 -30.49
N ASN A 426 -6.19 -3.94 -29.69
CA ASN A 426 -5.98 -5.34 -29.34
C ASN A 426 -6.78 -5.80 -28.12
N ARG A 427 -7.59 -4.91 -27.55
CA ARG A 427 -8.44 -5.18 -26.38
C ARG A 427 -9.58 -6.15 -26.67
N GLY A 428 -9.80 -6.49 -27.95
CA GLY A 428 -10.60 -7.63 -28.39
C GLY A 428 -11.98 -7.77 -27.74
N LYS A 429 -12.95 -6.92 -28.09
CA LYS A 429 -14.42 -7.20 -28.01
C LYS A 429 -14.94 -7.86 -26.71
N THR A 430 -14.31 -7.63 -25.56
CA THR A 430 -14.64 -8.26 -24.26
C THR A 430 -15.19 -7.28 -23.22
N TYR A 431 -15.53 -6.06 -23.59
CA TYR A 431 -16.55 -5.35 -22.82
C TYR A 431 -17.86 -6.09 -23.03
N VAL A 432 -18.23 -6.93 -22.07
CA VAL A 432 -19.64 -7.29 -21.93
C VAL A 432 -20.32 -5.99 -21.51
N HIS A 433 -20.84 -5.25 -22.49
CA HIS A 433 -21.54 -3.97 -22.27
C HIS A 433 -22.72 -4.12 -21.31
N SER A 434 -23.25 -5.32 -21.20
CA SER A 434 -24.26 -5.71 -20.23
C SER A 434 -23.61 -6.41 -19.04
N LYS A 435 -23.56 -5.74 -17.89
CA LYS A 435 -23.11 -6.31 -16.62
C LYS A 435 -24.25 -7.04 -15.91
N GLY A 436 -23.92 -8.01 -15.06
CA GLY A 436 -24.87 -8.58 -14.11
C GLY A 436 -24.67 -7.96 -12.72
N TYR A 437 -25.56 -8.27 -11.80
CA TYR A 437 -25.55 -7.76 -10.44
C TYR A 437 -25.90 -8.90 -9.47
N VAL A 438 -25.49 -8.78 -8.22
CA VAL A 438 -25.91 -9.69 -7.16
C VAL A 438 -26.63 -8.90 -6.09
N HIS A 439 -27.85 -9.27 -5.76
CA HIS A 439 -28.50 -8.85 -4.54
C HIS A 439 -28.08 -9.82 -3.43
N VAL A 440 -27.39 -9.29 -2.43
CA VAL A 440 -26.92 -10.06 -1.27
C VAL A 440 -27.80 -9.72 -0.09
N GLU A 441 -28.35 -10.77 0.50
CA GLU A 441 -29.07 -10.71 1.76
C GLU A 441 -28.32 -11.53 2.81
N HIS A 442 -28.14 -10.97 4.00
CA HIS A 442 -27.53 -11.65 5.12
C HIS A 442 -28.31 -11.44 6.42
N ALA A 443 -28.27 -12.45 7.27
CA ALA A 443 -28.76 -12.40 8.64
C ALA A 443 -27.70 -12.93 9.61
N PHE A 444 -27.76 -12.48 10.86
CA PHE A 444 -26.94 -13.03 11.94
C PHE A 444 -27.76 -14.00 12.77
N ASP A 445 -27.16 -15.13 13.14
CA ASP A 445 -27.74 -16.10 14.07
C ASP A 445 -26.74 -16.40 15.20
N PRO A 446 -26.98 -15.92 16.44
CA PRO A 446 -28.15 -15.13 16.87
C PRO A 446 -28.15 -13.70 16.31
N PRO A 447 -29.28 -12.95 16.35
CA PRO A 447 -29.36 -11.61 15.75
C PRO A 447 -28.51 -10.54 16.46
N ASN A 448 -28.23 -10.71 17.75
CA ASN A 448 -27.56 -9.72 18.59
C ASN A 448 -26.06 -10.01 18.74
N VAL A 449 -25.36 -10.11 17.61
CA VAL A 449 -23.90 -10.34 17.57
C VAL A 449 -23.15 -9.02 17.39
N LYS A 450 -21.86 -9.02 17.73
CA LYS A 450 -20.97 -7.94 17.32
C LYS A 450 -20.88 -7.94 15.80
N ILE A 451 -21.20 -6.82 15.17
CA ILE A 451 -21.14 -6.70 13.71
C ILE A 451 -19.68 -6.88 13.26
N PRO A 452 -19.39 -7.76 12.28
CA PRO A 452 -18.04 -7.93 11.76
C PRO A 452 -17.58 -6.62 11.12
N SER A 453 -16.32 -6.25 11.38
CA SER A 453 -15.73 -5.05 10.80
C SER A 453 -15.35 -5.20 9.33
N GLN A 454 -15.21 -6.44 8.84
CA GLN A 454 -14.91 -6.72 7.45
C GLN A 454 -15.84 -7.80 6.92
N MET A 455 -16.49 -7.50 5.80
CA MET A 455 -17.33 -8.43 5.08
C MET A 455 -17.11 -8.30 3.58
N ALA A 456 -16.96 -9.44 2.91
CA ALA A 456 -16.71 -9.48 1.47
C ALA A 456 -17.52 -10.59 0.80
N LEU A 457 -18.14 -10.27 -0.33
CA LEU A 457 -18.69 -11.27 -1.23
C LEU A 457 -17.58 -11.76 -2.14
N VAL A 458 -17.29 -13.05 -2.10
CA VAL A 458 -16.27 -13.71 -2.90
C VAL A 458 -16.95 -14.44 -4.05
N LEU A 459 -16.59 -14.08 -5.29
CA LEU A 459 -17.10 -14.69 -6.51
C LEU A 459 -15.98 -15.46 -7.20
N ALA A 460 -15.98 -16.78 -7.05
CA ALA A 460 -15.02 -17.68 -7.68
C ALA A 460 -15.62 -18.25 -8.98
N PRO A 461 -15.07 -17.96 -10.17
CA PRO A 461 -15.61 -18.50 -11.42
C PRO A 461 -15.62 -20.04 -11.43
N THR A 462 -16.80 -20.64 -11.55
CA THR A 462 -17.01 -22.09 -11.39
C THR A 462 -16.26 -22.87 -12.49
N GLY A 463 -15.51 -23.90 -12.10
CA GLY A 463 -14.84 -24.80 -13.05
C GLY A 463 -13.64 -24.19 -13.79
N THR A 464 -13.10 -23.06 -13.31
CA THR A 464 -11.92 -22.42 -13.89
C THR A 464 -10.88 -22.09 -12.81
N GLU A 465 -9.64 -21.86 -13.25
CA GLU A 465 -8.53 -21.36 -12.43
C GLU A 465 -8.45 -19.82 -12.39
N GLU A 466 -9.45 -19.11 -12.91
CA GLU A 466 -9.49 -17.65 -12.85
C GLU A 466 -9.54 -17.16 -11.39
N LYS A 467 -8.74 -16.14 -11.05
CA LYS A 467 -8.73 -15.57 -9.71
C LYS A 467 -10.11 -15.02 -9.32
N GLU A 468 -10.49 -15.19 -8.06
CA GLU A 468 -11.77 -14.72 -7.53
C GLU A 468 -11.89 -13.20 -7.54
N THR A 469 -13.11 -12.71 -7.70
CA THR A 469 -13.47 -11.31 -7.46
C THR A 469 -13.95 -11.14 -6.04
N GLN A 470 -13.47 -10.11 -5.34
CA GLN A 470 -13.92 -9.77 -3.99
C GLN A 470 -14.62 -8.41 -4.01
N LEU A 471 -15.88 -8.40 -3.58
CA LEU A 471 -16.70 -7.20 -3.49
C LEU A 471 -16.87 -6.83 -2.02
N LYS A 472 -16.70 -5.56 -1.69
CA LYS A 472 -16.94 -5.04 -0.34
C LYS A 472 -18.45 -5.05 -0.05
N ILE A 473 -18.83 -5.56 1.12
CA ILE A 473 -20.22 -5.61 1.58
C ILE A 473 -20.35 -4.78 2.85
N ASN A 474 -21.34 -3.90 2.91
CA ASN A 474 -21.63 -3.11 4.11
C ASN A 474 -22.29 -4.00 5.16
N PRO A 475 -21.64 -4.26 6.32
CA PRO A 475 -22.18 -5.19 7.31
C PRO A 475 -23.42 -4.67 8.04
N PHE A 476 -23.72 -3.36 7.97
CA PHE A 476 -24.92 -2.76 8.56
C PHE A 476 -26.19 -2.91 7.70
N LEU A 477 -26.04 -3.25 6.41
CA LEU A 477 -27.17 -3.39 5.49
C LEU A 477 -27.48 -4.88 5.28
N GLN A 478 -28.57 -5.36 5.90
CA GLN A 478 -29.01 -6.75 5.76
C GLN A 478 -29.29 -7.15 4.30
N GLN A 479 -29.67 -6.19 3.46
CA GLN A 479 -29.91 -6.39 2.04
C GLN A 479 -29.22 -5.27 1.26
N GLN A 480 -28.45 -5.64 0.24
CA GLN A 480 -27.79 -4.68 -0.65
C GLN A 480 -27.48 -5.29 -2.01
N GLU A 481 -27.51 -4.47 -3.05
CA GLU A 481 -27.01 -4.84 -4.37
C GLU A 481 -25.49 -4.58 -4.45
N THR A 482 -24.76 -5.48 -5.09
CA THR A 482 -23.34 -5.31 -5.36
C THR A 482 -23.08 -4.34 -6.49
N GLY A 483 -21.82 -3.90 -6.65
CA GLY A 483 -21.36 -3.32 -7.90
C GLY A 483 -21.52 -4.28 -9.09
N ALA A 484 -21.26 -3.76 -10.29
CA ALA A 484 -21.33 -4.52 -11.53
C ALA A 484 -20.42 -5.76 -11.51
N VAL A 485 -20.97 -6.91 -11.90
CA VAL A 485 -20.28 -8.19 -11.98
C VAL A 485 -20.19 -8.64 -13.45
N VAL A 486 -19.05 -9.21 -13.83
CA VAL A 486 -18.85 -9.81 -15.15
C VAL A 486 -19.80 -11.01 -15.29
N PRO A 487 -20.67 -11.07 -16.31
CA PRO A 487 -21.58 -12.21 -16.47
C PRO A 487 -20.84 -13.53 -16.69
N LYS A 488 -21.02 -14.48 -15.77
CA LYS A 488 -20.56 -15.88 -15.83
C LYS A 488 -21.13 -16.67 -14.66
N LYS A 489 -20.83 -17.96 -14.62
CA LYS A 489 -21.16 -18.85 -13.51
C LYS A 489 -20.11 -18.75 -12.41
N TYR A 490 -20.56 -18.58 -11.17
CA TYR A 490 -19.72 -18.39 -10.00
C TYR A 490 -20.14 -19.31 -8.86
N ASP A 491 -19.17 -19.77 -8.09
CA ASP A 491 -19.37 -20.19 -6.71
C ASP A 491 -19.20 -18.96 -5.82
N VAL A 492 -20.30 -18.56 -5.18
CA VAL A 492 -20.43 -17.31 -4.42
C VAL A 492 -20.47 -17.62 -2.93
N SER A 493 -19.60 -16.96 -2.16
CA SER A 493 -19.51 -17.08 -0.71
C SER A 493 -19.52 -15.70 -0.06
N LEU A 494 -20.12 -15.58 1.13
CA LEU A 494 -20.01 -14.38 1.95
C LEU A 494 -19.00 -14.63 3.08
N CYS A 495 -17.91 -13.87 3.10
CA CYS A 495 -16.83 -14.00 4.07
C CYS A 495 -16.88 -12.87 5.09
N ALA A 496 -16.93 -13.23 6.38
CA ALA A 496 -16.71 -12.32 7.50
C ALA A 496 -15.85 -13.02 8.56
N LEU A 497 -14.75 -12.39 8.96
CA LEU A 497 -13.80 -13.02 9.89
C LEU A 497 -14.44 -13.19 11.28
N GLY A 498 -14.22 -14.35 11.91
CA GLY A 498 -14.89 -14.71 13.16
C GLY A 498 -16.33 -15.20 12.99
N PHE A 499 -16.79 -15.43 11.76
CA PHE A 499 -18.10 -15.98 11.46
C PHE A 499 -17.99 -17.18 10.52
N LYS A 500 -18.85 -18.17 10.76
CA LYS A 500 -19.17 -19.23 9.81
C LYS A 500 -20.37 -18.80 8.98
N THR A 501 -20.33 -19.05 7.68
CA THR A 501 -21.41 -18.68 6.77
C THR A 501 -22.19 -19.92 6.32
N GLU A 502 -23.52 -19.82 6.32
CA GLU A 502 -24.43 -20.88 5.89
C GLU A 502 -25.41 -20.37 4.80
N PRO A 503 -25.47 -21.01 3.62
CA PRO A 503 -24.53 -22.01 3.13
C PRO A 503 -23.12 -21.42 2.95
N ASP A 504 -22.09 -22.24 2.99
CA ASP A 504 -20.70 -21.82 2.76
C ASP A 504 -20.48 -21.31 1.32
N ARG A 505 -21.28 -21.81 0.37
CA ARG A 505 -21.30 -21.38 -1.03
C ARG A 505 -22.65 -21.56 -1.70
N ILE A 506 -22.92 -20.72 -2.70
CA ILE A 506 -24.06 -20.81 -3.61
C ILE A 506 -23.52 -20.70 -5.04
N THR A 507 -23.88 -21.64 -5.92
CA THR A 507 -23.53 -21.52 -7.33
C THR A 507 -24.56 -20.68 -8.06
N LEU A 508 -24.15 -19.54 -8.62
CA LEU A 508 -25.01 -18.58 -9.34
C LEU A 508 -24.58 -18.44 -10.79
N ASP A 509 -25.55 -18.35 -11.70
CA ASP A 509 -25.35 -17.97 -13.11
C ASP A 509 -25.72 -16.50 -13.28
N ILE A 510 -24.72 -15.61 -13.20
CA ILE A 510 -24.91 -14.17 -13.28
C ILE A 510 -25.03 -13.77 -14.74
N LYS A 511 -26.22 -13.31 -15.13
CA LYS A 511 -26.56 -12.98 -16.52
C LYS A 511 -26.44 -11.48 -16.80
N PRO A 512 -26.17 -11.11 -18.06
CA PRO A 512 -26.12 -9.71 -18.45
C PRO A 512 -27.48 -9.00 -18.26
N GLY A 513 -27.46 -7.82 -17.63
CA GLY A 513 -28.64 -7.01 -17.33
C GLY A 513 -29.59 -7.61 -16.30
N LYS A 514 -29.15 -8.62 -15.53
CA LYS A 514 -29.95 -9.31 -14.53
C LYS A 514 -29.31 -9.20 -13.15
N ILE A 515 -30.18 -9.25 -12.13
CA ILE A 515 -29.80 -9.34 -10.72
C ILE A 515 -29.98 -10.80 -10.30
N ALA A 516 -28.93 -11.40 -9.74
CA ALA A 516 -28.96 -12.72 -9.12
C ALA A 516 -29.10 -12.57 -7.59
N GLU A 517 -29.78 -13.50 -6.94
CA GLU A 517 -30.05 -13.45 -5.50
C GLU A 517 -29.10 -14.38 -4.74
N ALA A 518 -28.49 -13.88 -3.66
CA ALA A 518 -27.64 -14.65 -2.76
C ALA A 518 -28.04 -14.42 -1.31
N ARG A 519 -28.34 -15.48 -0.56
CA ARG A 519 -28.80 -15.40 0.84
C ARG A 519 -27.87 -16.16 1.77
N PHE A 520 -27.45 -15.53 2.86
CA PHE A 520 -26.51 -16.12 3.81
C PHE A 520 -26.94 -15.90 5.27
N ILE A 521 -26.60 -16.85 6.14
CA ILE A 521 -26.69 -16.71 7.60
C ILE A 521 -25.27 -16.75 8.15
N LEU A 522 -24.89 -15.75 8.93
CA LEU A 522 -23.61 -15.69 9.62
C LEU A 522 -23.77 -16.09 11.09
N LYS A 523 -23.01 -17.10 11.51
CA LYS A 523 -22.96 -17.60 12.89
C LYS A 523 -21.60 -17.29 13.51
N PRO A 524 -21.54 -16.71 14.73
CA PRO A 524 -20.28 -16.50 15.43
C PRO A 524 -19.46 -17.79 15.53
N GLN A 525 -18.20 -17.73 15.11
CA GLN A 525 -17.27 -18.85 15.14
C GLN A 525 -15.92 -18.37 15.68
N GLY A 526 -15.32 -19.11 16.60
CA GLY A 526 -13.99 -18.76 17.07
C GLY A 526 -12.93 -19.19 16.07
N MET A 527 -11.94 -18.33 15.87
CA MET A 527 -10.92 -18.47 14.86
C MET A 527 -9.56 -18.11 15.43
N VAL A 528 -8.53 -18.90 15.10
CA VAL A 528 -7.12 -18.58 15.35
C VAL A 528 -6.38 -18.78 14.03
N ALA A 529 -5.86 -17.70 13.46
CA ALA A 529 -5.20 -17.75 12.16
C ALA A 529 -4.08 -16.73 12.10
N GLY A 530 -3.15 -16.91 11.16
CA GLY A 530 -2.19 -15.86 10.84
C GLY A 530 -1.14 -16.30 9.83
N ILE A 531 -0.21 -15.38 9.61
CA ILE A 531 0.92 -15.51 8.69
C ILE A 531 2.18 -15.65 9.52
N ILE A 532 3.10 -16.48 9.05
CA ILE A 532 4.39 -16.76 9.66
C ILE A 532 5.46 -16.08 8.79
N ALA A 533 6.37 -15.37 9.43
CA ALA A 533 7.42 -14.61 8.78
C ALA A 533 8.77 -14.90 9.46
N ALA A 534 9.87 -14.48 8.84
CA ALA A 534 11.16 -14.43 9.50
C ALA A 534 11.31 -13.11 10.28
N THR A 535 12.08 -13.15 11.37
CA THR A 535 12.53 -11.93 12.04
C THR A 535 13.55 -11.22 11.16
N ALA A 536 13.23 -10.00 10.74
CA ALA A 536 14.14 -9.13 10.00
C ALA A 536 15.42 -8.80 10.78
N SER A 537 16.52 -8.62 10.06
CA SER A 537 17.73 -8.01 10.61
C SER A 537 17.42 -6.59 11.10
N ALA A 538 18.19 -6.05 12.05
CA ALA A 538 18.01 -4.66 12.50
C ALA A 538 18.23 -3.62 11.37
N ASP A 539 18.94 -4.02 10.30
CA ASP A 539 19.18 -3.17 9.13
C ASP A 539 18.09 -3.25 8.07
N ASP A 540 17.20 -4.24 8.16
CA ASP A 540 16.07 -4.51 7.25
C ASP A 540 14.69 -4.46 7.92
N SER A 541 14.64 -4.19 9.22
CA SER A 541 13.41 -3.90 9.94
C SER A 541 12.90 -2.53 9.53
N TYR A 542 11.90 -2.49 8.64
CA TYR A 542 11.23 -1.26 8.21
C TYR A 542 9.72 -1.40 8.29
N TRP A 543 9.03 -0.28 8.45
CA TRP A 543 7.57 -0.22 8.52
C TRP A 543 6.92 -0.80 7.25
N GLY A 544 5.86 -1.60 7.43
CA GLY A 544 5.14 -2.28 6.35
C GLY A 544 5.87 -3.45 5.68
N PHE A 545 7.10 -3.77 6.09
CA PHE A 545 7.88 -4.89 5.56
C PHE A 545 7.91 -6.04 6.57
N ASP A 546 7.55 -7.24 6.12
CA ASP A 546 7.74 -8.49 6.84
C ASP A 546 8.65 -9.40 6.00
N GLN A 547 9.75 -9.86 6.59
CA GLN A 547 10.68 -10.74 5.89
C GLN A 547 10.02 -12.12 5.69
N GLU A 548 9.96 -12.59 4.44
CA GLU A 548 9.46 -13.92 4.14
C GLU A 548 10.36 -15.00 4.77
N LEU A 549 9.77 -16.16 5.07
CA LEU A 549 10.55 -17.31 5.49
C LEU A 549 11.44 -17.76 4.33
N PRO A 550 12.76 -17.94 4.53
CA PRO A 550 13.64 -18.48 3.49
C PRO A 550 13.16 -19.84 3.00
N GLU A 551 13.36 -20.15 1.70
CA GLU A 551 12.86 -21.40 1.10
C GLU A 551 13.35 -22.68 1.80
N GLN A 552 14.53 -22.63 2.43
CA GLN A 552 15.07 -23.74 3.21
C GLN A 552 14.35 -23.99 4.54
N VAL A 553 13.62 -23.01 5.06
CA VAL A 553 12.89 -23.13 6.33
C VAL A 553 11.58 -23.87 6.08
N LYS A 554 11.43 -25.03 6.73
CA LYS A 554 10.22 -25.85 6.65
C LYS A 554 9.48 -25.84 7.98
N ILE A 555 8.25 -25.32 7.98
CA ILE A 555 7.36 -25.43 9.13
C ILE A 555 6.90 -26.88 9.25
N ARG A 556 7.22 -27.53 10.38
CA ARG A 556 6.88 -28.93 10.66
C ARG A 556 5.51 -29.08 11.31
N ALA A 557 5.20 -28.19 12.27
CA ALA A 557 3.96 -28.24 13.02
C ALA A 557 3.57 -26.87 13.56
N ILE A 558 2.26 -26.62 13.55
CA ILE A 558 1.60 -25.49 14.18
C ILE A 558 0.59 -26.08 15.16
N LYS A 559 0.79 -25.88 16.45
CA LYS A 559 0.01 -26.53 17.50
C LYS A 559 -0.72 -25.49 18.33
N LEU A 560 -2.01 -25.74 18.55
CA LEU A 560 -2.89 -24.92 19.38
C LEU A 560 -3.35 -25.75 20.59
N THR A 561 -3.04 -25.30 21.80
CA THR A 561 -3.37 -26.01 23.05
C THR A 561 -4.08 -25.07 24.03
N GLY A 562 -5.21 -25.48 24.59
CA GLY A 562 -5.96 -24.68 25.56
C GLY A 562 -7.38 -25.19 25.72
N ASN A 563 -8.06 -24.85 26.82
CA ASN A 563 -9.46 -25.22 27.06
C ASN A 563 -9.79 -26.72 26.81
N GLY A 564 -8.87 -27.63 27.14
CA GLY A 564 -9.06 -29.07 26.94
C GLY A 564 -8.96 -29.55 25.48
N ILE A 565 -8.62 -28.68 24.53
CA ILE A 565 -8.32 -29.05 23.15
C ILE A 565 -6.81 -29.00 22.87
N THR A 566 -6.36 -29.91 22.01
CA THR A 566 -5.02 -29.86 21.40
C THR A 566 -5.20 -30.20 19.92
N ARG A 567 -4.86 -29.26 19.04
CA ARG A 567 -4.94 -29.42 17.59
C ARG A 567 -3.59 -29.10 16.99
N THR A 568 -3.20 -29.88 15.99
CA THR A 568 -1.91 -29.71 15.31
C THR A 568 -2.15 -29.72 13.80
N LEU A 569 -1.61 -28.72 13.12
CA LEU A 569 -1.58 -28.62 11.67
C LEU A 569 -0.14 -28.77 11.19
N ALA A 570 0.04 -29.59 10.16
CA ALA A 570 1.26 -29.60 9.36
C ALA A 570 0.94 -28.91 8.02
N PRO A 571 1.78 -27.97 7.55
CA PRO A 571 1.55 -27.36 6.25
C PRO A 571 1.49 -28.41 5.14
N ALA A 572 0.44 -28.35 4.33
CA ALA A 572 0.34 -29.26 3.20
C ALA A 572 1.46 -28.97 2.19
N VAL A 573 2.01 -30.02 1.61
CA VAL A 573 3.11 -29.94 0.64
C VAL A 573 2.66 -29.28 -0.66
N THR A 574 1.43 -29.56 -1.10
CA THR A 574 0.86 -29.03 -2.34
C THR A 574 -0.61 -28.70 -2.17
N MET A 575 -0.98 -27.44 -2.38
CA MET A 575 -2.35 -26.98 -2.58
C MET A 575 -2.34 -25.83 -3.59
N ARG A 576 -3.39 -25.71 -4.41
CA ARG A 576 -3.60 -24.51 -5.23
C ARG A 576 -4.20 -23.39 -4.37
N ASP A 577 -3.94 -22.14 -4.72
CA ASP A 577 -4.51 -20.99 -4.00
C ASP A 577 -6.05 -21.03 -3.98
N ARG A 578 -6.69 -21.52 -5.06
CA ARG A 578 -8.15 -21.75 -5.11
C ARG A 578 -8.64 -22.76 -4.08
N GLU A 579 -7.86 -23.81 -3.81
CA GLU A 579 -8.21 -24.83 -2.82
C GLU A 579 -8.08 -24.27 -1.41
N VAL A 580 -7.03 -23.50 -1.15
CA VAL A 580 -6.83 -22.79 0.13
C VAL A 580 -8.00 -21.85 0.40
N LEU A 581 -8.39 -21.04 -0.60
CA LEU A 581 -9.56 -20.16 -0.50
C LEU A 581 -10.84 -20.95 -0.21
N ALA A 582 -11.10 -22.04 -0.94
CA ALA A 582 -12.30 -22.85 -0.72
C ALA A 582 -12.32 -23.50 0.68
N ILE A 583 -11.17 -23.96 1.18
CA ILE A 583 -11.02 -24.50 2.54
C ILE A 583 -11.32 -23.40 3.57
N PHE A 584 -10.72 -22.22 3.40
CA PHE A 584 -10.96 -21.05 4.26
C PHE A 584 -12.43 -20.63 4.30
N LEU A 585 -13.07 -20.47 3.13
CA LEU A 585 -14.49 -20.06 3.03
C LEU A 585 -15.46 -21.10 3.60
N SER A 586 -15.07 -22.38 3.62
CA SER A 586 -15.82 -23.46 4.27
C SER A 586 -15.54 -23.63 5.77
N SER A 587 -14.80 -22.69 6.37
CA SER A 587 -14.36 -22.73 7.78
C SER A 587 -13.67 -24.03 8.17
N ARG A 588 -12.80 -24.56 7.31
CA ARG A 588 -12.01 -25.77 7.57
C ARG A 588 -10.58 -25.40 7.91
N ASP A 589 -10.02 -26.08 8.90
CA ASP A 589 -8.62 -25.90 9.27
C ASP A 589 -7.67 -26.13 8.11
N TYR A 590 -6.62 -25.33 8.05
CA TYR A 590 -5.53 -25.56 7.12
C TYR A 590 -4.23 -24.95 7.60
N ALA A 591 -3.13 -25.49 7.09
CA ALA A 591 -1.85 -24.84 7.03
C ALA A 591 -1.30 -25.00 5.62
N PHE A 592 -0.85 -23.91 5.01
CA PHE A 592 -0.26 -23.92 3.68
C PHE A 592 0.77 -22.81 3.54
N LYS A 593 1.94 -23.16 2.98
CA LYS A 593 3.12 -22.29 2.93
C LYS A 593 3.39 -21.73 4.34
N ASN A 594 3.30 -20.42 4.51
CA ASN A 594 3.50 -19.70 5.75
C ASN A 594 2.20 -19.21 6.40
N SER A 595 1.04 -19.73 6.00
CA SER A 595 -0.27 -19.32 6.55
C SER A 595 -1.00 -20.49 7.18
N PHE A 596 -1.84 -20.21 8.18
CA PHE A 596 -2.69 -21.21 8.81
C PHE A 596 -3.97 -20.61 9.38
N ALA A 597 -4.98 -21.46 9.56
CA ALA A 597 -6.18 -21.14 10.33
C ALA A 597 -6.72 -22.38 11.06
N PHE A 598 -7.16 -22.15 12.29
CA PHE A 598 -8.00 -23.03 13.09
C PHE A 598 -9.39 -22.38 13.18
N PHE A 599 -10.43 -23.14 12.86
CA PHE A 599 -11.83 -22.74 12.96
C PHE A 599 -12.55 -23.52 14.06
N ASP A 600 -13.75 -23.08 14.45
CA ASP A 600 -14.52 -23.67 15.56
C ASP A 600 -13.73 -23.73 16.87
N VAL A 601 -12.85 -22.76 17.12
CA VAL A 601 -12.08 -22.67 18.36
C VAL A 601 -12.98 -22.11 19.47
N PRO A 602 -13.18 -22.81 20.61
CA PRO A 602 -13.97 -22.27 21.71
C PRO A 602 -13.43 -20.95 22.27
N ALA A 603 -14.27 -20.21 22.99
CA ALA A 603 -13.83 -18.97 23.62
C ALA A 603 -12.76 -19.25 24.70
N GLY A 604 -11.63 -18.55 24.66
CA GLY A 604 -10.63 -18.56 25.72
C GLY A 604 -9.20 -18.25 25.26
N GLU A 605 -8.24 -18.57 26.13
CA GLU A 605 -6.81 -18.38 25.89
C GLU A 605 -6.15 -19.70 25.48
N TYR A 606 -5.28 -19.62 24.49
CA TYR A 606 -4.59 -20.76 23.88
C TYR A 606 -3.10 -20.48 23.76
N ASP A 607 -2.28 -21.50 23.96
CA ASP A 607 -0.87 -21.50 23.59
C ASP A 607 -0.76 -21.93 22.12
N LEU A 608 -0.16 -21.06 21.31
CA LEU A 608 0.18 -21.30 19.91
C LEU A 608 1.69 -21.57 19.80
N GLU A 609 2.04 -22.77 19.37
CA GLU A 609 3.43 -23.20 19.18
C GLU A 609 3.71 -23.43 17.70
N ILE A 610 4.83 -22.92 17.19
CA ILE A 610 5.27 -23.12 15.81
C ILE A 610 6.67 -23.76 15.84
N ALA A 611 6.77 -24.94 15.24
CA ALA A 611 8.02 -25.66 15.07
C ALA A 611 8.42 -25.62 13.59
N ALA A 612 9.62 -25.09 13.30
CA ALA A 612 10.19 -25.05 11.96
C ALA A 612 11.67 -25.45 11.99
N ASP A 613 12.15 -26.02 10.89
CA ASP A 613 13.55 -26.37 10.71
C ASP A 613 14.39 -25.11 10.48
N GLY A 614 15.57 -25.01 11.12
CA GLY A 614 16.43 -23.83 11.03
C GLY A 614 15.92 -22.60 11.80
N CYS A 615 14.92 -22.77 12.67
CA CYS A 615 14.38 -21.70 13.51
C CYS A 615 14.39 -22.09 14.98
N LYS A 616 14.48 -21.10 15.87
CA LYS A 616 14.20 -21.29 17.30
C LYS A 616 12.71 -21.65 17.49
N PRO A 617 12.35 -22.51 18.46
CA PRO A 617 10.95 -22.76 18.78
C PRO A 617 10.21 -21.45 19.11
N PHE A 618 9.03 -21.29 18.53
CA PHE A 618 8.17 -20.14 18.77
C PHE A 618 6.95 -20.55 19.59
N SER A 619 6.61 -19.75 20.59
CA SER A 619 5.39 -19.92 21.39
C SER A 619 4.83 -18.56 21.78
N THR A 620 3.51 -18.40 21.71
CA THR A 620 2.81 -17.21 22.17
C THR A 620 1.41 -17.55 22.67
N LYS A 621 0.82 -16.67 23.48
CA LYS A 621 -0.58 -16.78 23.89
C LYS A 621 -1.48 -16.03 22.91
N ILE A 622 -2.59 -16.64 22.53
CA ILE A 622 -3.61 -16.05 21.67
C ILE A 622 -5.00 -16.25 22.25
N LYS A 623 -5.89 -15.30 21.97
CA LYS A 623 -7.30 -15.36 22.37
C LYS A 623 -8.16 -15.73 21.18
N ALA A 624 -9.11 -16.62 21.40
CA ALA A 624 -10.20 -16.89 20.48
C ALA A 624 -11.51 -16.48 21.13
N GLN A 625 -12.37 -15.79 20.38
CA GLN A 625 -13.71 -15.43 20.81
C GLN A 625 -14.65 -15.55 19.61
N PRO A 626 -15.69 -16.41 19.65
CA PRO A 626 -16.64 -16.51 18.55
C PRO A 626 -17.30 -15.17 18.22
N GLY A 627 -17.33 -14.83 16.93
CA GLY A 627 -17.84 -13.53 16.44
C GLY A 627 -16.82 -12.39 16.49
N GLU A 628 -15.61 -12.64 16.99
CA GLU A 628 -14.54 -11.64 17.05
C GLU A 628 -13.22 -12.21 16.54
N PHE A 629 -12.71 -11.63 15.45
CA PHE A 629 -11.38 -11.94 14.95
C PHE A 629 -10.70 -10.68 14.45
N VAL A 630 -9.51 -10.39 14.98
CA VAL A 630 -8.60 -9.38 14.47
C VAL A 630 -7.38 -10.15 13.96
N PRO A 631 -7.01 -10.03 12.66
CA PRO A 631 -5.80 -10.62 12.14
C PRO A 631 -4.59 -10.23 13.02
N PRO A 632 -3.88 -11.20 13.62
CA PRO A 632 -2.68 -10.88 14.37
C PRO A 632 -1.59 -10.40 13.40
N SER A 633 -0.66 -9.59 13.91
CA SER A 633 0.59 -9.34 13.20
C SER A 633 1.32 -10.66 12.90
N PRO A 634 2.15 -10.71 11.84
CA PRO A 634 2.86 -11.92 11.49
C PRO A 634 3.67 -12.51 12.65
N PHE A 635 3.57 -13.83 12.81
CA PHE A 635 4.34 -14.59 13.78
C PHE A 635 5.77 -14.74 13.27
N ARG A 636 6.68 -13.92 13.80
CA ARG A 636 8.07 -13.87 13.35
C ARG A 636 8.94 -14.92 14.03
N LEU A 637 9.48 -15.83 13.22
CA LEU A 637 10.42 -16.87 13.65
C LEU A 637 11.85 -16.35 13.60
N ILE A 638 12.63 -16.66 14.63
CA ILE A 638 14.06 -16.32 14.69
C ILE A 638 14.84 -17.45 14.00
N LEU A 639 15.52 -17.12 12.91
CA LEU A 639 16.41 -18.03 12.17
C LEU A 639 17.63 -18.41 13.04
N GLN A 640 18.14 -19.64 12.88
CA GLN A 640 19.29 -20.19 13.61
C GLN A 640 20.60 -20.06 12.85
#